data_AF-A0A353P166-F1
#
_entry.id   AF-A0A353P166-F1
#
_cell.length_a   1.000
_cell.length_b   1.000
_cell.length_c   1.000
_cell.angle_alpha   90.00
_cell.angle_beta   90.00
_cell.angle_gamma   90.00
#
_symmetry.space_group_name_H-M   'P 1'
#
loop_
_entity.id
_entity.type
_entity.pdbx_description
1 polymer ?
#
loop_
_entity_poly.entity_id
_entity_poly.type
_entity_poly.pdbx_seq_one_letter_code
_entity_poly.pdbx_strand_id
1 'polypeptide(L)'
;MNTKAIVVVMLMVSSCVFATDGTWTYHAWNSNTYNWSDTSKWQNGIISDGAGATATIYGEIGEYQGESHAPKINTGNRTIGHIVFDDIYHESTGKWTLTSSGLDVLTLSAPNSTPAIRTNWSGVISATIAGTHGFIKTGGYILELRGNNIYTGITDVSQGEFWVTADNGLGALGEGNHTIIRSGATLYIGAHSSEPLIISGNGVRNWGAMTIGGDTYSTGDITVSDNTKITAFSETPGTIAGNIFISSPDMLTVYTDRNNYGGGNYGYHKINITGPIIGTGGLLINGLGVVNISGDLSGFSGNITFKDGTLNITNLPVGQACPGTLFVTGGKMTVSDTLTIADNGTLQIELGGQICSGTAAAIDVNTADLGGTLNVTLLSGYSPQDNDIFDLLDWDTLTSGRFTTINLPTLSEGLRWDTSFLYTAGQIRVVSGEKYADGDGSPENPFKIASKTHLLNLAGDISDYDKCFILTDDIDMGGQIFSTAIIASDTDSSSLWFQGAAFTGTFNGNGHKITNFTITGGSNDYIGLFGSVENGLVTNLDVENCSVSGDSHVGVLAGSGGKFVNCHTSGTVNGIENAGGLAGQALYKISRCWSNGSVNGSGSGSGIGGLIGINFTNITGCYSNCSVSTVSSIRVGGLVGYNKESGVLDQCYATGSASGDYYVGGFVGYTSAGSIFFCYSTGAVSGNSSVGGLAGRNYNCTIDHCFWDVNTSGTTTSDGGSGKITTEMKMLSTFEGWDFTNESDNGNNNFWRMCSDGRDYPRLIWQFAAGDLACPEGVNMYDFSTFAEHWVAGDCNANNNYCGGADMDYSGDVYFADLAMLTENWLKPLVDVTAPGNAVKGQPNDNDWPTGETPAMAIDNNDHTKFLHFKGETQSTGIRVTPANPGTIVTGLTFTTANDYPDRDPVAFEIYGSNSGIDGPFTLIASGQIVDFNQATAWPRFTKNSTPITFANVTAYNHYQILITAVRNPAGANSMQVAEIELLSSR
;
A
#
# COMPACT_ATOMS: atom_id res chain seq x y z
N MET A 1 -37.58 -12.33 -92.73
CA MET A 1 -37.13 -13.21 -93.83
C MET A 1 -35.63 -13.42 -93.70
N ASN A 2 -35.13 -14.60 -94.04
CA ASN A 2 -33.69 -14.90 -94.09
C ASN A 2 -33.02 -14.25 -95.31
N THR A 3 -31.81 -13.73 -95.13
CA THR A 3 -30.75 -13.86 -96.16
C THR A 3 -29.38 -13.97 -95.49
N LYS A 4 -28.55 -14.92 -95.95
CA LYS A 4 -27.15 -15.05 -95.51
C LYS A 4 -26.28 -14.02 -96.23
N ALA A 5 -25.28 -13.48 -95.54
CA ALA A 5 -24.10 -12.88 -96.16
C ALA A 5 -22.84 -13.44 -95.47
N ILE A 6 -21.89 -13.92 -96.27
CA ILE A 6 -20.58 -14.36 -95.78
C ILE A 6 -19.69 -13.11 -95.73
N VAL A 7 -19.12 -12.83 -94.56
CA VAL A 7 -18.04 -11.84 -94.42
C VAL A 7 -16.79 -12.56 -93.96
N VAL A 8 -15.71 -12.38 -94.71
CA VAL A 8 -14.38 -12.88 -94.37
C VAL A 8 -13.86 -12.04 -93.21
N VAL A 9 -13.66 -12.66 -92.04
CA VAL A 9 -12.90 -12.04 -90.94
C VAL A 9 -11.47 -12.54 -91.00
N MET A 10 -10.57 -11.60 -91.24
CA MET A 10 -9.13 -11.81 -91.28
C MET A 10 -8.64 -12.09 -89.85
N LEU A 11 -8.37 -13.36 -89.53
CA LEU A 11 -7.71 -13.73 -88.27
C LEU A 11 -6.26 -13.26 -88.34
N MET A 12 -6.01 -12.05 -87.81
CA MET A 12 -4.66 -11.56 -87.60
C MET A 12 -3.97 -12.46 -86.57
N VAL A 13 -2.94 -13.17 -87.01
CA VAL A 13 -2.04 -13.89 -86.11
C VAL A 13 -1.33 -12.83 -85.29
N SER A 14 -1.58 -12.78 -83.98
CA SER A 14 -0.87 -11.86 -83.10
C SER A 14 0.62 -12.19 -83.17
N SER A 15 1.42 -11.25 -83.64
CA SER A 15 2.88 -11.39 -83.68
C SER A 15 3.38 -11.60 -82.25
N CYS A 16 4.14 -12.68 -82.03
CA CYS A 16 4.87 -12.83 -80.77
C CYS A 16 5.85 -11.65 -80.64
N VAL A 17 5.56 -10.72 -79.73
CA VAL A 17 6.53 -9.72 -79.31
C VAL A 17 7.58 -10.46 -78.51
N PHE A 18 8.76 -10.63 -79.09
CA PHE A 18 9.90 -11.21 -78.38
C PHE A 18 10.27 -10.30 -77.20
N ALA A 19 10.50 -10.91 -76.04
CA ALA A 19 11.01 -10.20 -74.87
C ALA A 19 12.30 -9.46 -75.25
N THR A 20 12.27 -8.15 -75.11
CA THR A 20 13.34 -7.25 -75.49
C THR A 20 13.72 -6.43 -74.27
N ASP A 21 14.91 -6.69 -73.73
CA ASP A 21 15.47 -5.89 -72.63
C ASP A 21 15.85 -4.49 -73.15
N GLY A 22 15.67 -3.48 -72.32
CA GLY A 22 16.01 -2.10 -72.67
C GLY A 22 16.39 -1.26 -71.46
N THR A 23 17.29 -0.30 -71.70
CA THR A 23 17.70 0.69 -70.69
C THR A 23 17.23 2.07 -71.12
N TRP A 24 16.36 2.69 -70.34
CA TRP A 24 16.03 4.10 -70.46
C TRP A 24 17.22 4.91 -69.94
N THR A 25 17.77 5.82 -70.76
CA THR A 25 18.99 6.58 -70.45
C THR A 25 18.80 8.10 -70.48
N TYR A 26 17.56 8.58 -70.57
CA TYR A 26 17.29 10.01 -70.66
C TYR A 26 17.22 10.67 -69.27
N HIS A 27 18.19 11.55 -69.00
CA HIS A 27 18.27 12.42 -67.83
C HIS A 27 17.07 13.39 -67.82
N ALA A 28 16.33 13.46 -66.71
CA ALA A 28 15.04 14.14 -66.68
C ALA A 28 14.93 15.10 -65.49
N TRP A 29 15.16 16.39 -65.76
CA TRP A 29 15.29 17.45 -64.75
C TRP A 29 14.04 18.36 -64.66
N ASN A 30 12.85 17.82 -64.96
CA ASN A 30 11.60 18.59 -65.02
C ASN A 30 10.36 17.69 -64.79
N SER A 31 9.22 18.34 -64.57
CA SER A 31 7.90 17.72 -64.30
C SER A 31 7.22 17.07 -65.51
N ASN A 32 7.91 16.91 -66.66
CA ASN A 32 7.26 16.41 -67.88
C ASN A 32 6.94 14.91 -67.80
N THR A 33 5.86 14.55 -68.50
CA THR A 33 5.55 13.14 -68.81
C THR A 33 6.16 12.78 -70.16
N TYR A 34 7.15 11.89 -70.12
CA TYR A 34 7.79 11.28 -71.28
C TYR A 34 7.01 10.04 -71.73
N ASN A 35 7.13 9.66 -73.01
CA ASN A 35 6.48 8.47 -73.56
C ASN A 35 7.45 7.28 -73.54
N TRP A 36 7.07 6.15 -72.94
CA TRP A 36 7.86 4.91 -72.96
C TRP A 36 8.18 4.45 -74.39
N SER A 37 7.32 4.76 -75.37
CA SER A 37 7.52 4.41 -76.78
C SER A 37 8.43 5.38 -77.56
N ASP A 38 9.03 6.39 -76.92
CA ASP A 38 10.00 7.29 -77.57
C ASP A 38 11.38 6.63 -77.64
N THR A 39 11.73 6.08 -78.82
CA THR A 39 13.03 5.43 -79.06
C THR A 39 14.23 6.33 -78.76
N SER A 40 14.10 7.66 -78.80
CA SER A 40 15.21 8.59 -78.52
C SER A 40 15.64 8.60 -77.04
N LYS A 41 14.88 7.94 -76.16
CA LYS A 41 15.10 7.88 -74.71
C LYS A 41 15.73 6.56 -74.25
N TRP A 42 15.74 5.55 -75.11
CA TRP A 42 16.30 4.23 -74.84
C TRP A 42 17.69 4.07 -75.43
N GLN A 43 18.55 3.38 -74.71
CA GLN A 43 19.88 3.00 -75.17
C GLN A 43 19.77 2.24 -76.49
N ASN A 44 20.53 2.70 -77.51
CA ASN A 44 20.50 2.16 -78.87
C ASN A 44 19.12 2.17 -79.57
N GLY A 45 18.14 2.91 -79.04
CA GLY A 45 16.76 2.90 -79.54
C GLY A 45 15.94 1.67 -79.17
N ILE A 46 16.43 0.82 -78.27
CA ILE A 46 15.81 -0.46 -77.91
C ILE A 46 14.81 -0.24 -76.78
N ILE A 47 13.53 -0.12 -77.15
CA ILE A 47 12.41 -0.01 -76.21
C ILE A 47 12.20 -1.36 -75.50
N SER A 48 12.18 -1.37 -74.16
CA SER A 48 11.88 -2.59 -73.40
C SER A 48 10.40 -2.98 -73.52
N ASP A 49 10.12 -4.22 -73.94
CA ASP A 49 8.75 -4.79 -74.08
C ASP A 49 8.76 -6.33 -74.09
N GLY A 50 7.65 -6.94 -73.67
CA GLY A 50 7.41 -8.39 -73.73
C GLY A 50 7.54 -9.13 -72.38
N ALA A 51 6.92 -10.30 -72.29
CA ALA A 51 6.94 -11.12 -71.08
C ALA A 51 8.33 -11.70 -70.80
N GLY A 52 8.89 -11.40 -69.62
CA GLY A 52 10.27 -11.73 -69.24
C GLY A 52 11.30 -10.65 -69.58
N ALA A 53 10.93 -9.57 -70.27
CA ALA A 53 11.84 -8.46 -70.58
C ALA A 53 12.19 -7.63 -69.33
N THR A 54 13.43 -7.15 -69.26
CA THR A 54 13.93 -6.26 -68.21
C THR A 54 13.97 -4.81 -68.70
N ALA A 55 13.19 -3.96 -68.05
CA ALA A 55 13.21 -2.52 -68.24
C ALA A 55 14.05 -1.85 -67.14
N THR A 56 15.24 -1.39 -67.49
CA THR A 56 16.11 -0.63 -66.59
C THR A 56 15.88 0.86 -66.79
N ILE A 57 15.41 1.55 -65.76
CA ILE A 57 15.28 3.01 -65.74
C ILE A 57 16.54 3.57 -65.07
N TYR A 58 17.47 4.09 -65.87
CA TYR A 58 18.80 4.51 -65.44
C TYR A 58 19.15 5.87 -66.04
N GLY A 59 18.98 6.93 -65.24
CA GLY A 59 19.30 8.29 -65.64
C GLY A 59 19.39 9.17 -64.41
N GLU A 60 19.82 10.41 -64.60
CA GLU A 60 19.89 11.39 -63.52
C GLU A 60 18.53 12.07 -63.31
N ILE A 61 18.09 12.09 -62.05
CA ILE A 61 17.00 12.94 -61.57
C ILE A 61 17.62 14.19 -60.92
N GLY A 62 17.28 15.38 -61.40
CA GLY A 62 17.83 16.63 -60.88
C GLY A 62 17.42 16.92 -59.43
N GLU A 63 18.34 17.48 -58.63
CA GLU A 63 18.11 17.91 -57.24
C GLU A 63 17.12 19.09 -57.15
N TYR A 64 15.82 18.84 -57.10
CA TYR A 64 14.85 19.89 -56.74
C TYR A 64 13.72 19.41 -55.82
N GLN A 65 13.35 20.30 -54.89
CA GLN A 65 12.55 19.99 -53.69
C GLN A 65 11.04 19.88 -54.00
N GLY A 66 10.53 18.65 -54.16
CA GLY A 66 9.09 18.34 -54.04
C GLY A 66 8.48 17.47 -55.14
N GLU A 67 7.46 16.68 -54.80
CA GLU A 67 6.83 15.67 -55.70
C GLU A 67 6.27 16.24 -57.01
N SER A 68 5.86 17.51 -57.02
CA SER A 68 5.25 18.17 -58.18
C SER A 68 6.19 18.30 -59.39
N HIS A 69 7.48 17.98 -59.23
CA HIS A 69 8.51 18.14 -60.25
C HIS A 69 9.22 16.85 -60.68
N ALA A 70 8.80 15.68 -60.16
CA ALA A 70 9.41 14.39 -60.53
C ALA A 70 9.11 13.99 -61.99
N PRO A 71 10.09 13.43 -62.73
CA PRO A 71 9.89 13.00 -64.11
C PRO A 71 9.00 11.76 -64.19
N LYS A 72 8.05 11.79 -65.14
CA LYS A 72 7.07 10.71 -65.34
C LYS A 72 7.31 10.01 -66.67
N ILE A 73 7.21 8.68 -66.70
CA ILE A 73 7.26 7.89 -67.94
C ILE A 73 5.88 7.25 -68.12
N ASN A 74 5.11 7.71 -69.10
CA ASN A 74 3.85 7.09 -69.48
C ASN A 74 4.15 5.76 -70.19
N THR A 75 3.78 4.66 -69.58
CA THR A 75 3.96 3.31 -70.11
C THR A 75 3.10 3.06 -71.34
N GLY A 76 1.86 3.55 -71.36
CA GLY A 76 0.80 2.97 -72.18
C GLY A 76 0.46 1.54 -71.73
N ASN A 77 -0.28 0.79 -72.57
CA ASN A 77 -0.46 -0.66 -72.37
C ASN A 77 0.85 -1.40 -72.68
N ARG A 78 1.41 -2.09 -71.68
CA ARG A 78 2.71 -2.78 -71.79
C ARG A 78 2.68 -4.14 -71.10
N THR A 79 3.56 -5.04 -71.55
CA THR A 79 3.91 -6.26 -70.81
C THR A 79 5.41 -6.24 -70.52
N ILE A 80 5.81 -6.39 -69.27
CA ILE A 80 7.21 -6.36 -68.81
C ILE A 80 7.45 -7.53 -67.84
N GLY A 81 8.63 -8.14 -67.87
CA GLY A 81 9.01 -9.17 -66.88
C GLY A 81 9.61 -8.59 -65.61
N HIS A 82 10.57 -7.67 -65.76
CA HIS A 82 11.34 -7.12 -64.66
C HIS A 82 11.52 -5.61 -64.82
N ILE A 83 11.51 -4.87 -63.71
CA ILE A 83 11.74 -3.42 -63.68
C ILE A 83 12.91 -3.15 -62.73
N VAL A 84 13.87 -2.33 -63.16
CA VAL A 84 14.95 -1.84 -62.32
C VAL A 84 14.87 -0.32 -62.26
N PHE A 85 14.65 0.24 -61.08
CA PHE A 85 14.81 1.67 -60.82
C PHE A 85 16.22 1.93 -60.32
N ASP A 86 16.94 2.82 -60.99
CA ASP A 86 18.33 3.12 -60.73
C ASP A 86 18.64 4.61 -61.01
N ASP A 87 19.74 5.13 -60.47
CA ASP A 87 20.17 6.52 -60.64
C ASP A 87 21.71 6.59 -60.79
N ILE A 88 22.19 7.65 -61.44
CA ILE A 88 23.62 7.79 -61.80
C ILE A 88 24.47 8.33 -60.63
N TYR A 89 23.87 9.08 -59.69
CA TYR A 89 24.61 9.85 -58.69
C TYR A 89 24.33 9.45 -57.24
N HIS A 90 23.18 8.83 -56.94
CA HIS A 90 22.79 8.43 -55.57
C HIS A 90 22.75 9.59 -54.54
N GLU A 91 22.71 10.84 -54.99
CA GLU A 91 22.76 12.04 -54.15
C GLU A 91 21.41 12.81 -54.13
N SER A 92 20.52 12.62 -55.11
CA SER A 92 19.28 13.41 -55.23
C SER A 92 18.05 12.74 -54.59
N THR A 93 17.24 13.49 -53.83
CA THR A 93 16.03 12.95 -53.15
C THR A 93 14.86 12.58 -54.08
N GLY A 94 15.08 12.51 -55.39
CA GLY A 94 14.04 12.26 -56.39
C GLY A 94 13.61 10.78 -56.48
N LYS A 95 12.41 10.54 -57.01
CA LYS A 95 11.91 9.20 -57.36
C LYS A 95 11.53 9.14 -58.85
N TRP A 96 11.87 8.05 -59.53
CA TRP A 96 11.36 7.78 -60.88
C TRP A 96 9.87 7.44 -60.83
N THR A 97 9.03 8.02 -61.70
CA THR A 97 7.58 7.70 -61.72
C THR A 97 7.17 7.03 -63.02
N LEU A 98 6.67 5.78 -62.96
CA LEU A 98 5.96 5.15 -64.06
C LEU A 98 4.46 5.47 -63.95
N THR A 99 3.85 5.94 -65.03
CA THR A 99 2.45 6.37 -65.07
C THR A 99 1.74 5.86 -66.32
N SER A 100 0.42 6.05 -66.44
CA SER A 100 -0.34 5.61 -67.61
C SER A 100 -1.50 6.55 -67.97
N SER A 101 -2.00 6.48 -69.22
CA SER A 101 -3.09 7.33 -69.72
C SER A 101 -4.47 6.73 -69.43
N GLY A 102 -4.95 6.86 -68.18
CA GLY A 102 -6.32 6.52 -67.80
C GLY A 102 -6.58 5.01 -67.66
N LEU A 103 -6.86 4.32 -68.77
CA LEU A 103 -7.20 2.88 -68.80
C LEU A 103 -6.01 1.98 -69.16
N ASP A 104 -4.84 2.57 -69.41
CA ASP A 104 -3.63 1.85 -69.81
C ASP A 104 -3.02 1.06 -68.62
N VAL A 105 -2.72 -0.22 -68.84
CA VAL A 105 -2.19 -1.13 -67.80
C VAL A 105 -0.75 -1.58 -68.04
N LEU A 106 0.00 -1.73 -66.95
CA LEU A 106 1.34 -2.31 -66.93
C LEU A 106 1.26 -3.78 -66.48
N THR A 107 1.33 -4.72 -67.43
CA THR A 107 1.23 -6.15 -67.14
C THR A 107 2.60 -6.71 -66.76
N LEU A 108 2.75 -7.17 -65.52
CA LEU A 108 3.92 -7.92 -65.06
C LEU A 108 3.76 -9.40 -65.40
N SER A 109 4.67 -9.93 -66.21
CA SER A 109 4.64 -11.32 -66.67
C SER A 109 6.03 -11.80 -67.06
N ALA A 110 6.46 -12.93 -66.48
CA ALA A 110 7.71 -13.60 -66.83
C ALA A 110 7.44 -15.12 -66.97
N PRO A 111 7.72 -15.76 -68.12
CA PRO A 111 7.32 -17.17 -68.34
C PRO A 111 8.08 -18.21 -67.51
N ASN A 112 9.28 -17.88 -67.03
CA ASN A 112 10.23 -18.81 -66.39
C ASN A 112 10.67 -18.37 -64.98
N SER A 113 10.04 -17.34 -64.43
CA SER A 113 10.42 -16.70 -63.16
C SER A 113 9.24 -15.88 -62.61
N THR A 114 9.27 -15.53 -61.33
CA THR A 114 8.40 -14.48 -60.79
C THR A 114 8.85 -13.12 -61.35
N PRO A 115 7.94 -12.24 -61.79
CA PRO A 115 8.28 -10.85 -62.10
C PRO A 115 9.03 -10.18 -60.93
N ALA A 116 9.88 -9.19 -61.21
CA ALA A 116 10.68 -8.57 -60.16
C ALA A 116 10.81 -7.05 -60.35
N ILE A 117 10.70 -6.31 -59.25
CA ILE A 117 10.95 -4.87 -59.20
C ILE A 117 12.13 -4.63 -58.27
N ARG A 118 13.25 -4.17 -58.83
CA ARG A 118 14.49 -3.85 -58.10
C ARG A 118 14.61 -2.34 -57.95
N THR A 119 14.76 -1.86 -56.73
CA THR A 119 15.02 -0.46 -56.42
C THR A 119 16.46 -0.29 -55.96
N ASN A 120 17.36 -0.08 -56.92
CA ASN A 120 18.71 0.46 -56.68
C ASN A 120 18.63 1.98 -56.39
N TRP A 121 17.57 2.63 -56.88
CA TRP A 121 17.08 3.92 -56.41
C TRP A 121 15.56 3.88 -56.17
N SER A 122 15.02 4.93 -55.54
CA SER A 122 13.59 5.00 -55.20
C SER A 122 12.72 5.16 -56.45
N GLY A 123 11.62 4.41 -56.52
CA GLY A 123 10.70 4.38 -57.67
C GLY A 123 9.23 4.40 -57.25
N VAL A 124 8.39 4.95 -58.12
CA VAL A 124 6.94 5.07 -57.98
C VAL A 124 6.27 4.44 -59.20
N ILE A 125 5.23 3.64 -59.00
CA ILE A 125 4.37 3.16 -60.07
C ILE A 125 2.94 3.64 -59.78
N SER A 126 2.46 4.60 -60.58
CA SER A 126 1.09 5.09 -60.57
C SER A 126 0.22 4.50 -61.68
N ALA A 127 0.80 3.73 -62.61
CA ALA A 127 0.06 2.90 -63.55
C ALA A 127 -0.61 1.72 -62.80
N THR A 128 -1.79 1.27 -63.26
CA THR A 128 -2.39 0.02 -62.79
C THR A 128 -1.52 -1.17 -63.20
N ILE A 129 -1.06 -1.94 -62.21
CA ILE A 129 -0.32 -3.17 -62.42
C ILE A 129 -1.29 -4.34 -62.60
N ALA A 130 -1.09 -5.13 -63.66
CA ALA A 130 -1.82 -6.37 -63.94
C ALA A 130 -0.84 -7.56 -64.02
N GLY A 131 -1.33 -8.80 -63.97
CA GLY A 131 -0.50 -10.01 -64.01
C GLY A 131 -1.11 -11.14 -63.20
N THR A 132 -0.52 -12.34 -63.24
CA THR A 132 -1.07 -13.54 -62.56
C THR A 132 -0.11 -14.22 -61.60
N HIS A 133 1.07 -13.65 -61.34
CA HIS A 133 2.14 -14.27 -60.55
C HIS A 133 2.73 -13.35 -59.46
N GLY A 134 2.09 -12.21 -59.18
CA GLY A 134 2.62 -11.17 -58.31
C GLY A 134 3.99 -10.65 -58.78
N PHE A 135 4.83 -10.21 -57.84
CA PHE A 135 6.22 -9.84 -58.11
C PHE A 135 7.09 -9.89 -56.85
N ILE A 136 8.41 -9.93 -57.04
CA ILE A 136 9.40 -9.81 -55.96
C ILE A 136 9.96 -8.38 -55.91
N LYS A 137 9.86 -7.70 -54.76
CA LYS A 137 10.53 -6.42 -54.49
C LYS A 137 11.90 -6.68 -53.86
N THR A 138 12.94 -6.16 -54.52
CA THR A 138 14.35 -6.25 -54.08
C THR A 138 15.03 -4.87 -54.06
N GLY A 139 16.20 -4.76 -53.42
CA GLY A 139 16.96 -3.50 -53.32
C GLY A 139 16.50 -2.60 -52.17
N GLY A 140 17.44 -1.86 -51.56
CA GLY A 140 17.25 -1.18 -50.28
C GLY A 140 16.38 0.08 -50.28
N TYR A 141 16.01 0.60 -51.45
CA TYR A 141 15.23 1.84 -51.58
C TYR A 141 13.71 1.61 -51.62
N ILE A 142 12.95 2.71 -51.71
CA ILE A 142 11.49 2.72 -51.71
C ILE A 142 10.95 2.27 -53.07
N LEU A 143 10.04 1.29 -53.08
CA LEU A 143 9.06 1.14 -54.16
C LEU A 143 7.71 1.64 -53.65
N GLU A 144 7.08 2.57 -54.37
CA GLU A 144 5.79 3.13 -54.00
C GLU A 144 4.73 2.83 -55.07
N LEU A 145 3.60 2.24 -54.67
CA LEU A 145 2.47 1.93 -55.54
C LEU A 145 1.33 2.92 -55.29
N ARG A 146 1.05 3.73 -56.32
CA ARG A 146 -0.04 4.72 -56.39
C ARG A 146 -1.18 4.30 -57.32
N GLY A 147 -1.05 3.14 -57.98
CA GLY A 147 -2.09 2.55 -58.83
C GLY A 147 -3.02 1.64 -58.03
N ASN A 148 -4.30 1.60 -58.40
CA ASN A 148 -5.24 0.55 -57.99
C ASN A 148 -4.90 -0.71 -58.80
N ASN A 149 -4.36 -1.75 -58.16
CA ASN A 149 -3.70 -2.85 -58.84
C ASN A 149 -4.60 -4.08 -58.96
N ILE A 150 -4.49 -4.78 -60.10
CA ILE A 150 -5.37 -5.90 -60.48
C ILE A 150 -4.60 -7.21 -60.73
N TYR A 151 -3.33 -7.27 -60.32
CA TYR A 151 -2.55 -8.51 -60.42
C TYR A 151 -2.98 -9.53 -59.35
N THR A 152 -2.85 -10.82 -59.66
CA THR A 152 -2.97 -11.92 -58.70
C THR A 152 -1.59 -12.56 -58.46
N GLY A 153 -1.46 -13.37 -57.41
CA GLY A 153 -0.21 -14.02 -56.99
C GLY A 153 0.44 -13.36 -55.77
N ILE A 154 1.66 -13.78 -55.43
CA ILE A 154 2.35 -13.38 -54.20
C ILE A 154 3.21 -12.13 -54.44
N THR A 155 3.10 -11.14 -53.56
CA THR A 155 4.05 -10.01 -53.51
C THR A 155 5.13 -10.31 -52.46
N ASP A 156 6.35 -10.63 -52.87
CA ASP A 156 7.46 -10.96 -51.93
C ASP A 156 8.41 -9.76 -51.78
N VAL A 157 8.38 -9.11 -50.63
CA VAL A 157 9.22 -7.95 -50.30
C VAL A 157 10.41 -8.41 -49.47
N SER A 158 11.56 -8.57 -50.13
CA SER A 158 12.75 -9.11 -49.50
C SER A 158 13.65 -8.05 -48.86
N GLN A 159 13.62 -6.80 -49.35
CA GLN A 159 14.51 -5.71 -48.92
C GLN A 159 13.89 -4.32 -49.15
N GLY A 160 14.31 -3.38 -48.30
CA GLY A 160 13.98 -1.96 -48.44
C GLY A 160 12.56 -1.64 -48.01
N GLU A 161 12.06 -0.49 -48.47
CA GLU A 161 10.72 -0.01 -48.12
C GLU A 161 9.76 -0.26 -49.29
N PHE A 162 8.52 -0.67 -48.97
CA PHE A 162 7.44 -0.87 -49.92
C PHE A 162 6.22 -0.09 -49.45
N TRP A 163 5.86 0.95 -50.20
CA TRP A 163 4.83 1.91 -49.82
C TRP A 163 3.58 1.71 -50.68
N VAL A 164 2.42 1.63 -50.04
CA VAL A 164 1.11 1.51 -50.71
C VAL A 164 0.28 2.72 -50.35
N THR A 165 -0.01 3.57 -51.34
CA THR A 165 -0.74 4.85 -51.12
C THR A 165 -1.96 4.97 -52.03
N ALA A 166 -2.50 3.85 -52.49
CA ALA A 166 -3.75 3.75 -53.22
C ALA A 166 -4.50 2.48 -52.80
N ASP A 167 -5.83 2.53 -52.83
CA ASP A 167 -6.68 1.41 -52.46
C ASP A 167 -6.45 0.22 -53.41
N ASN A 168 -6.32 -0.98 -52.82
CA ASN A 168 -5.89 -2.22 -53.51
C ASN A 168 -4.50 -2.12 -54.17
N GLY A 169 -3.59 -1.27 -53.68
CA GLY A 169 -2.23 -1.20 -54.22
C GLY A 169 -1.42 -2.49 -54.05
N LEU A 170 -1.81 -3.40 -53.14
CA LEU A 170 -1.23 -4.75 -53.00
C LEU A 170 -1.73 -5.79 -54.02
N GLY A 171 -2.68 -5.44 -54.89
CA GLY A 171 -3.22 -6.35 -55.91
C GLY A 171 -4.64 -6.82 -55.63
N ALA A 172 -5.09 -7.80 -56.40
CA ALA A 172 -6.45 -8.32 -56.37
C ALA A 172 -6.65 -9.32 -55.22
N LEU A 173 -7.87 -9.38 -54.67
CA LEU A 173 -8.24 -10.35 -53.63
C LEU A 173 -8.55 -11.72 -54.24
N GLY A 174 -8.14 -12.81 -53.58
CA GLY A 174 -8.41 -14.18 -54.01
C GLY A 174 -7.55 -15.22 -53.31
N GLU A 175 -7.93 -16.50 -53.44
CA GLU A 175 -7.14 -17.63 -52.95
C GLU A 175 -5.75 -17.64 -53.62
N GLY A 176 -4.68 -17.70 -52.83
CA GLY A 176 -3.29 -17.66 -53.31
C GLY A 176 -2.67 -16.27 -53.43
N ASN A 177 -3.42 -15.19 -53.20
CA ASN A 177 -2.91 -13.82 -53.19
C ASN A 177 -2.57 -13.41 -51.74
N HIS A 178 -1.33 -13.00 -51.49
CA HIS A 178 -0.86 -12.45 -50.23
C HIS A 178 0.46 -11.71 -50.41
N THR A 179 0.74 -10.76 -49.51
CA THR A 179 2.03 -10.04 -49.45
C THR A 179 2.90 -10.59 -48.32
N ILE A 180 4.15 -10.94 -48.64
CA ILE A 180 5.16 -11.39 -47.69
C ILE A 180 6.16 -10.24 -47.46
N ILE A 181 6.32 -9.81 -46.22
CA ILE A 181 7.37 -8.88 -45.80
C ILE A 181 8.42 -9.65 -45.01
N ARG A 182 9.62 -9.77 -45.59
CA ARG A 182 10.73 -10.49 -44.97
C ARG A 182 11.50 -9.59 -44.01
N SER A 183 12.10 -10.20 -42.99
CA SER A 183 13.02 -9.52 -42.07
C SER A 183 14.10 -8.74 -42.84
N GLY A 184 14.17 -7.43 -42.61
CA GLY A 184 14.97 -6.48 -43.40
C GLY A 184 14.19 -5.66 -44.44
N ALA A 185 12.86 -5.78 -44.49
CA ALA A 185 11.96 -4.95 -45.28
C ALA A 185 10.83 -4.32 -44.44
N THR A 186 10.23 -3.23 -44.94
CA THR A 186 9.09 -2.54 -44.31
C THR A 186 7.97 -2.30 -45.30
N LEU A 187 6.75 -2.69 -44.94
CA LEU A 187 5.51 -2.26 -45.61
C LEU A 187 4.98 -0.98 -44.95
N TYR A 188 4.84 0.09 -45.73
CA TYR A 188 4.13 1.30 -45.33
C TYR A 188 2.73 1.28 -45.94
N ILE A 189 1.70 1.24 -45.09
CA ILE A 189 0.29 1.31 -45.51
C ILE A 189 -0.18 2.76 -45.35
N GLY A 190 -0.35 3.44 -46.48
CA GLY A 190 -0.85 4.82 -46.61
C GLY A 190 -2.21 4.94 -47.30
N ALA A 191 -2.92 3.82 -47.52
CA ALA A 191 -4.27 3.73 -48.10
C ALA A 191 -4.96 2.44 -47.62
N HIS A 192 -6.18 2.16 -48.07
CA HIS A 192 -6.90 0.95 -47.63
C HIS A 192 -6.35 -0.31 -48.32
N SER A 193 -6.05 -1.34 -47.52
CA SER A 193 -5.58 -2.65 -47.96
C SER A 193 -6.46 -3.76 -47.40
N SER A 194 -6.68 -4.81 -48.20
CA SER A 194 -7.49 -5.97 -47.82
C SER A 194 -6.81 -7.31 -48.12
N GLU A 195 -5.56 -7.29 -48.61
CA GLU A 195 -4.81 -8.52 -48.90
C GLU A 195 -4.20 -9.09 -47.60
N PRO A 196 -4.22 -10.42 -47.38
CA PRO A 196 -3.50 -11.05 -46.28
C PRO A 196 -1.99 -10.78 -46.31
N LEU A 197 -1.40 -10.64 -45.13
CA LEU A 197 0.01 -10.33 -44.93
C LEU A 197 0.72 -11.46 -44.18
N ILE A 198 1.96 -11.75 -44.56
CA ILE A 198 2.89 -12.56 -43.76
C ILE A 198 4.10 -11.68 -43.45
N ILE A 199 4.34 -11.39 -42.18
CA ILE A 199 5.34 -10.42 -41.75
C ILE A 199 6.38 -11.04 -40.81
N SER A 200 7.62 -10.54 -40.88
CA SER A 200 8.76 -10.98 -40.08
C SER A 200 9.74 -9.84 -39.80
N GLY A 201 10.30 -9.79 -38.59
CA GLY A 201 11.41 -8.89 -38.24
C GLY A 201 11.02 -7.47 -37.85
N ASN A 202 12.05 -6.65 -37.59
CA ASN A 202 11.93 -5.27 -37.12
C ASN A 202 11.89 -4.21 -38.24
N GLY A 203 11.89 -4.67 -39.50
CA GLY A 203 11.95 -3.84 -40.70
C GLY A 203 13.18 -2.94 -40.82
N VAL A 204 13.03 -1.86 -41.59
CA VAL A 204 14.08 -0.90 -41.94
C VAL A 204 13.98 0.34 -41.03
N ARG A 205 15.11 0.95 -40.65
CA ARG A 205 15.16 2.23 -39.91
C ARG A 205 14.30 2.29 -38.62
N ASN A 206 14.09 1.15 -37.96
CA ASN A 206 13.20 0.98 -36.80
C ASN A 206 11.70 1.20 -37.06
N TRP A 207 11.25 1.31 -38.31
CA TRP A 207 9.85 1.52 -38.69
C TRP A 207 8.97 0.27 -38.51
N GLY A 208 9.55 -0.89 -38.19
CA GLY A 208 8.84 -2.16 -38.12
C GLY A 208 8.71 -2.83 -39.49
N ALA A 209 8.36 -4.12 -39.51
CA ALA A 209 8.00 -4.82 -40.74
C ALA A 209 6.72 -4.22 -41.37
N MET A 210 5.87 -3.61 -40.55
CA MET A 210 4.69 -2.87 -41.00
C MET A 210 4.57 -1.52 -40.28
N THR A 211 4.18 -0.49 -41.03
CA THR A 211 3.97 0.88 -40.57
C THR A 211 2.59 1.36 -41.03
N ILE A 212 1.75 1.84 -40.11
CA ILE A 212 0.34 2.20 -40.38
C ILE A 212 -0.10 3.43 -39.57
N GLY A 213 -1.02 4.24 -40.10
CA GLY A 213 -1.42 5.53 -39.51
C GLY A 213 -2.17 6.44 -40.50
N GLY A 214 -2.98 7.37 -39.99
CA GLY A 214 -3.66 8.36 -40.83
C GLY A 214 -4.97 7.88 -41.48
N ASP A 215 -5.88 7.29 -40.71
CA ASP A 215 -7.19 6.75 -41.16
C ASP A 215 -7.08 5.61 -42.20
N THR A 216 -5.92 4.99 -42.31
CA THR A 216 -5.65 3.82 -43.16
C THR A 216 -6.18 2.53 -42.55
N TYR A 217 -6.66 1.59 -43.37
CA TYR A 217 -7.19 0.30 -42.90
C TYR A 217 -6.45 -0.89 -43.54
N SER A 218 -6.17 -1.92 -42.75
CA SER A 218 -5.67 -3.23 -43.20
C SER A 218 -6.67 -4.32 -42.78
N THR A 219 -7.53 -4.77 -43.71
CA THR A 219 -8.60 -5.74 -43.41
C THR A 219 -8.23 -7.19 -43.72
N GLY A 220 -7.04 -7.44 -44.28
CA GLY A 220 -6.52 -8.79 -44.50
C GLY A 220 -5.84 -9.33 -43.24
N ASP A 221 -5.92 -10.66 -43.05
CA ASP A 221 -5.29 -11.35 -41.92
C ASP A 221 -3.76 -11.23 -41.96
N ILE A 222 -3.13 -11.07 -40.80
CA ILE A 222 -1.70 -10.89 -40.61
C ILE A 222 -1.12 -12.11 -39.91
N THR A 223 -0.20 -12.82 -40.55
CA THR A 223 0.59 -13.88 -39.92
C THR A 223 1.95 -13.35 -39.50
N VAL A 224 2.27 -13.48 -38.21
CA VAL A 224 3.61 -13.25 -37.67
C VAL A 224 4.42 -14.54 -37.82
N SER A 225 5.61 -14.46 -38.40
CA SER A 225 6.46 -15.61 -38.78
C SER A 225 7.91 -15.57 -38.28
N ASP A 226 8.21 -14.59 -37.43
CA ASP A 226 9.43 -14.40 -36.63
C ASP A 226 9.09 -13.28 -35.61
N ASN A 227 9.99 -12.96 -34.68
CA ASN A 227 9.90 -11.76 -33.85
C ASN A 227 9.71 -10.51 -34.73
N THR A 228 8.57 -9.84 -34.60
CA THR A 228 8.10 -8.85 -35.56
C THR A 228 7.67 -7.56 -34.89
N LYS A 229 7.96 -6.41 -35.53
CA LYS A 229 7.52 -5.10 -35.07
C LYS A 229 6.49 -4.47 -36.02
N ILE A 230 5.38 -3.98 -35.49
CA ILE A 230 4.44 -3.07 -36.16
C ILE A 230 4.57 -1.68 -35.51
N THR A 231 4.56 -0.60 -36.29
CA THR A 231 4.72 0.77 -35.78
C THR A 231 3.57 1.70 -36.20
N ALA A 232 3.05 2.47 -35.24
CA ALA A 232 2.19 3.63 -35.51
C ALA A 232 3.03 4.88 -35.80
N PHE A 233 2.63 5.68 -36.80
CA PHE A 233 3.35 6.90 -37.20
C PHE A 233 2.55 8.21 -37.13
N SER A 234 1.28 8.16 -36.73
CA SER A 234 0.37 9.32 -36.77
C SER A 234 -0.54 9.38 -35.54
N GLU A 235 -0.93 10.59 -35.15
CA GLU A 235 -1.92 10.86 -34.09
C GLU A 235 -3.34 10.44 -34.49
N THR A 236 -3.60 10.44 -35.80
CA THR A 236 -4.79 9.84 -36.41
C THR A 236 -4.53 8.33 -36.58
N PRO A 237 -5.33 7.44 -35.98
CA PRO A 237 -4.99 6.03 -35.90
C PRO A 237 -5.00 5.34 -37.27
N GLY A 238 -4.08 4.40 -37.44
CA GLY A 238 -4.20 3.35 -38.46
C GLY A 238 -4.97 2.16 -37.89
N THR A 239 -5.78 1.47 -38.69
CA THR A 239 -6.64 0.36 -38.22
C THR A 239 -6.25 -0.98 -38.86
N ILE A 240 -5.94 -1.98 -38.05
CA ILE A 240 -5.79 -3.39 -38.46
C ILE A 240 -7.09 -4.11 -38.11
N ALA A 241 -7.86 -4.53 -39.10
CA ALA A 241 -9.17 -5.18 -38.92
C ALA A 241 -9.18 -6.68 -39.26
N GLY A 242 -8.14 -7.20 -39.94
CA GLY A 242 -7.95 -8.64 -40.10
C GLY A 242 -7.42 -9.30 -38.82
N ASN A 243 -7.55 -10.63 -38.74
CA ASN A 243 -7.01 -11.40 -37.61
C ASN A 243 -5.48 -11.31 -37.59
N ILE A 244 -4.86 -11.28 -36.42
CA ILE A 244 -3.41 -11.36 -36.24
C ILE A 244 -3.06 -12.72 -35.63
N PHE A 245 -2.25 -13.52 -36.31
CA PHE A 245 -1.81 -14.84 -35.84
C PHE A 245 -0.35 -14.81 -35.36
N ILE A 246 -0.09 -15.26 -34.14
CA ILE A 246 1.25 -15.29 -33.51
C ILE A 246 1.53 -16.70 -32.99
N SER A 247 2.57 -17.37 -33.51
CA SER A 247 2.93 -18.73 -33.07
C SER A 247 4.14 -18.71 -32.13
N SER A 248 4.14 -19.58 -31.11
CA SER A 248 5.33 -19.77 -30.26
C SER A 248 6.52 -20.27 -31.11
N PRO A 249 7.75 -19.73 -30.93
CA PRO A 249 8.21 -18.83 -29.86
C PRO A 249 8.16 -17.33 -30.23
N ASP A 250 7.51 -16.94 -31.32
CA ASP A 250 7.60 -15.59 -31.89
C ASP A 250 6.87 -14.54 -31.03
N MET A 251 7.40 -13.32 -31.03
CA MET A 251 6.82 -12.17 -30.36
C MET A 251 6.37 -11.09 -31.36
N LEU A 252 5.13 -10.62 -31.24
CA LEU A 252 4.69 -9.39 -31.88
C LEU A 252 4.97 -8.20 -30.97
N THR A 253 5.74 -7.23 -31.45
CA THR A 253 5.88 -5.90 -30.83
C THR A 253 4.98 -4.89 -31.55
N VAL A 254 4.02 -4.31 -30.85
CA VAL A 254 3.27 -3.13 -31.32
C VAL A 254 3.90 -1.89 -30.71
N TYR A 255 4.45 -1.01 -31.54
CA TYR A 255 5.22 0.14 -31.11
C TYR A 255 4.53 1.47 -31.45
N THR A 256 4.52 2.38 -30.48
CA THR A 256 3.96 3.73 -30.61
C THR A 256 4.90 4.73 -29.92
N ASP A 257 4.91 6.00 -30.36
CA ASP A 257 5.79 7.03 -29.81
C ASP A 257 5.06 8.38 -29.70
N ARG A 258 5.69 9.36 -29.05
CA ARG A 258 5.26 10.76 -29.08
C ARG A 258 5.74 11.41 -30.38
N ASN A 259 4.87 12.20 -31.01
CA ASN A 259 5.20 12.90 -32.24
C ASN A 259 6.25 14.01 -31.97
N ASN A 260 7.50 13.77 -32.34
CA ASN A 260 8.63 14.66 -32.03
C ASN A 260 9.07 15.56 -33.22
N TYR A 261 8.28 15.63 -34.30
CA TYR A 261 8.62 16.46 -35.46
C TYR A 261 8.50 17.97 -35.14
N GLY A 262 9.64 18.67 -35.08
CA GLY A 262 9.69 20.13 -35.14
C GLY A 262 9.76 20.89 -33.81
N GLY A 263 9.95 20.21 -32.68
CA GLY A 263 10.20 20.87 -31.38
C GLY A 263 8.99 21.52 -30.71
N GLY A 264 7.77 21.19 -31.15
CA GLY A 264 6.52 21.48 -30.45
C GLY A 264 6.01 20.27 -29.66
N ASN A 265 5.15 20.51 -28.67
CA ASN A 265 4.35 19.46 -28.03
C ASN A 265 3.27 18.98 -29.01
N TYR A 266 3.58 17.96 -29.80
CA TYR A 266 2.60 17.24 -30.61
C TYR A 266 2.15 15.95 -29.91
N GLY A 267 1.05 15.37 -30.38
CA GLY A 267 0.34 14.30 -29.69
C GLY A 267 1.01 12.94 -29.75
N TYR A 268 0.28 11.94 -29.27
CA TYR A 268 0.71 10.54 -29.25
C TYR A 268 0.31 9.81 -30.53
N HIS A 269 1.21 9.01 -31.10
CA HIS A 269 0.87 8.14 -32.23
C HIS A 269 -0.12 7.05 -31.78
N LYS A 270 -1.02 6.66 -32.68
CA LYS A 270 -2.13 5.75 -32.38
C LYS A 270 -2.27 4.62 -33.40
N ILE A 271 -2.69 3.46 -32.93
CA ILE A 271 -3.06 2.31 -33.77
C ILE A 271 -4.28 1.61 -33.17
N ASN A 272 -5.23 1.22 -34.03
CA ASN A 272 -6.36 0.39 -33.69
C ASN A 272 -6.10 -1.03 -34.22
N ILE A 273 -6.37 -2.06 -33.42
CA ILE A 273 -6.37 -3.46 -33.83
C ILE A 273 -7.76 -4.01 -33.54
N THR A 274 -8.64 -3.99 -34.53
CA THR A 274 -10.04 -4.39 -34.37
C THR A 274 -10.33 -5.84 -34.74
N GLY A 275 -9.38 -6.52 -35.39
CA GLY A 275 -9.42 -7.96 -35.60
C GLY A 275 -8.81 -8.73 -34.41
N PRO A 276 -9.27 -9.95 -34.11
CA PRO A 276 -8.68 -10.81 -33.07
C PRO A 276 -7.17 -10.99 -33.18
N ILE A 277 -6.47 -11.04 -32.04
CA ILE A 277 -5.07 -11.48 -31.95
C ILE A 277 -5.04 -12.87 -31.32
N ILE A 278 -4.58 -13.86 -32.07
CA ILE A 278 -4.72 -15.27 -31.76
C ILE A 278 -3.36 -15.98 -31.83
N GLY A 279 -3.01 -16.73 -30.78
CA GLY A 279 -2.02 -17.80 -30.87
C GLY A 279 -0.99 -17.82 -29.75
N THR A 280 -0.11 -18.83 -29.82
CA THR A 280 0.73 -19.32 -28.71
C THR A 280 2.00 -18.52 -28.44
N GLY A 281 2.30 -17.50 -29.26
CA GLY A 281 3.47 -16.63 -29.11
C GLY A 281 3.33 -15.59 -27.99
N GLY A 282 4.13 -14.52 -28.07
CA GLY A 282 4.10 -13.38 -27.14
C GLY A 282 3.61 -12.08 -27.78
N LEU A 283 3.12 -11.15 -26.95
CA LEU A 283 2.68 -9.82 -27.38
C LEU A 283 3.33 -8.74 -26.50
N LEU A 284 4.10 -7.84 -27.10
CA LEU A 284 4.72 -6.70 -26.44
C LEU A 284 4.10 -5.40 -26.98
N ILE A 285 3.47 -4.61 -26.12
CA ILE A 285 3.15 -3.21 -26.44
C ILE A 285 4.25 -2.34 -25.86
N ASN A 286 4.80 -1.45 -26.68
CA ASN A 286 6.00 -0.69 -26.34
C ASN A 286 5.93 0.78 -26.81
N GLY A 287 6.29 1.70 -25.92
CA GLY A 287 6.52 3.11 -26.23
C GLY A 287 5.32 4.02 -25.97
N LEU A 288 5.58 5.33 -25.90
CA LEU A 288 4.76 6.33 -25.20
C LEU A 288 3.38 6.63 -25.80
N GLY A 289 2.95 5.99 -26.88
CA GLY A 289 1.70 6.29 -27.58
C GLY A 289 0.49 5.46 -27.12
N VAL A 290 -0.49 5.29 -28.03
CA VAL A 290 -1.77 4.63 -27.73
C VAL A 290 -2.04 3.45 -28.66
N VAL A 291 -2.35 2.30 -28.09
CA VAL A 291 -2.86 1.12 -28.83
C VAL A 291 -4.30 0.86 -28.40
N ASN A 292 -5.23 0.73 -29.36
CA ASN A 292 -6.63 0.40 -29.10
C ASN A 292 -6.93 -1.01 -29.67
N ILE A 293 -7.09 -2.04 -28.85
CA ILE A 293 -7.35 -3.41 -29.33
C ILE A 293 -8.82 -3.75 -29.12
N SER A 294 -9.60 -3.95 -30.19
CA SER A 294 -11.02 -4.32 -30.09
C SER A 294 -11.36 -5.72 -30.60
N GLY A 295 -10.35 -6.51 -30.94
CA GLY A 295 -10.51 -7.92 -31.25
C GLY A 295 -10.13 -8.81 -30.07
N ASP A 296 -10.64 -10.03 -30.06
CA ASP A 296 -10.36 -11.02 -29.02
C ASP A 296 -8.86 -11.30 -28.89
N LEU A 297 -8.33 -11.27 -27.67
CA LEU A 297 -7.00 -11.78 -27.33
C LEU A 297 -7.14 -13.23 -26.84
N SER A 298 -6.63 -14.22 -27.59
CA SER A 298 -6.83 -15.63 -27.23
C SER A 298 -5.69 -16.58 -27.63
N GLY A 299 -5.55 -17.68 -26.87
CA GLY A 299 -4.63 -18.77 -27.19
C GLY A 299 -3.15 -18.52 -26.83
N PHE A 300 -2.86 -17.45 -26.09
CA PHE A 300 -1.50 -17.09 -25.66
C PHE A 300 -0.93 -18.06 -24.63
N SER A 301 0.31 -18.50 -24.88
CA SER A 301 1.14 -19.28 -23.96
C SER A 301 2.53 -18.67 -23.76
N GLY A 302 2.72 -17.43 -24.20
CA GLY A 302 3.89 -16.60 -23.93
C GLY A 302 3.45 -15.25 -23.37
N ASN A 303 4.41 -14.51 -22.82
CA ASN A 303 4.13 -13.28 -22.08
C ASN A 303 3.37 -12.25 -22.92
N ILE A 304 2.37 -11.61 -22.29
CA ILE A 304 1.82 -10.34 -22.74
C ILE A 304 2.44 -9.25 -21.85
N THR A 305 3.16 -8.32 -22.46
CA THR A 305 3.96 -7.31 -21.75
C THR A 305 3.61 -5.91 -22.22
N PHE A 306 3.41 -5.00 -21.27
CA PHE A 306 3.15 -3.58 -21.52
C PHE A 306 4.32 -2.76 -20.98
N LYS A 307 4.99 -2.01 -21.84
CA LYS A 307 6.15 -1.20 -21.47
C LYS A 307 6.06 0.20 -22.09
N ASP A 308 5.78 1.18 -21.25
CA ASP A 308 5.49 2.56 -21.65
C ASP A 308 4.19 2.68 -22.50
N GLY A 309 3.44 3.79 -22.36
CA GLY A 309 2.24 4.08 -23.18
C GLY A 309 0.89 3.65 -22.59
N THR A 310 -0.15 3.63 -23.45
CA THR A 310 -1.56 3.38 -23.08
C THR A 310 -2.21 2.32 -23.96
N LEU A 311 -2.85 1.32 -23.35
CA LEU A 311 -3.75 0.36 -24.00
C LEU A 311 -5.22 0.70 -23.70
N ASN A 312 -6.08 0.72 -24.72
CA ASN A 312 -7.55 0.73 -24.59
C ASN A 312 -8.16 -0.48 -25.33
N ILE A 313 -9.39 -0.92 -24.99
CA ILE A 313 -10.04 -2.08 -25.63
C ILE A 313 -11.52 -1.81 -26.03
N THR A 314 -11.85 -1.66 -27.32
CA THR A 314 -13.10 -0.95 -27.75
C THR A 314 -13.84 -1.43 -29.04
N ASN A 315 -14.82 -2.37 -29.01
CA ASN A 315 -15.92 -2.50 -30.03
C ASN A 315 -17.03 -3.52 -29.68
N LEU A 316 -18.28 -3.23 -30.07
CA LEU A 316 -19.42 -4.16 -30.04
C LEU A 316 -20.33 -4.07 -31.30
N PRO A 317 -20.98 -5.17 -31.72
CA PRO A 317 -22.11 -5.15 -32.67
C PRO A 317 -23.40 -4.58 -32.04
N VAL A 318 -24.30 -4.06 -32.88
CA VAL A 318 -25.58 -3.47 -32.46
C VAL A 318 -26.60 -4.55 -32.07
N GLY A 319 -27.00 -4.62 -30.78
CA GLY A 319 -27.93 -5.68 -30.33
C GLY A 319 -28.52 -5.57 -28.91
N GLN A 320 -29.34 -4.54 -28.67
CA GLN A 320 -30.12 -4.27 -27.43
C GLN A 320 -29.33 -3.82 -26.17
N ALA A 321 -30.01 -2.95 -25.42
CA ALA A 321 -29.59 -2.25 -24.21
C ALA A 321 -30.28 -2.90 -22.98
N CYS A 322 -29.98 -2.60 -21.72
CA CYS A 322 -29.21 -1.46 -21.22
C CYS A 322 -27.93 -1.96 -20.53
N PRO A 323 -27.47 -1.45 -19.37
CA PRO A 323 -26.03 -1.22 -19.26
C PRO A 323 -25.32 -2.51 -18.73
N GLY A 324 -24.08 -2.44 -18.23
CA GLY A 324 -23.51 -3.54 -17.42
C GLY A 324 -22.15 -3.98 -17.85
N THR A 325 -21.24 -3.05 -18.11
CA THR A 325 -19.98 -3.39 -18.75
C THR A 325 -18.84 -2.48 -18.32
N LEU A 326 -17.88 -3.08 -17.62
CA LEU A 326 -16.48 -2.78 -17.85
C LEU A 326 -16.18 -2.98 -19.35
N PHE A 327 -15.70 -1.96 -20.04
CA PHE A 327 -15.38 -2.03 -21.47
C PHE A 327 -14.06 -2.77 -21.72
N VAL A 328 -14.06 -4.08 -21.49
CA VAL A 328 -13.30 -5.01 -22.32
C VAL A 328 -14.26 -5.48 -23.41
N THR A 329 -14.29 -4.76 -24.53
CA THR A 329 -15.25 -5.04 -25.60
C THR A 329 -14.61 -5.85 -26.73
N GLY A 330 -14.97 -7.14 -26.75
CA GLY A 330 -14.50 -8.18 -27.67
C GLY A 330 -14.71 -9.55 -27.03
N GLY A 331 -13.88 -9.87 -26.04
CA GLY A 331 -13.98 -11.08 -25.22
C GLY A 331 -13.18 -10.99 -23.92
N LYS A 332 -13.24 -12.05 -23.11
CA LYS A 332 -12.46 -12.20 -21.88
C LYS A 332 -10.96 -12.22 -22.20
N MET A 333 -10.17 -11.29 -21.65
CA MET A 333 -8.72 -11.37 -21.73
C MET A 333 -8.25 -12.51 -20.82
N THR A 334 -7.95 -13.68 -21.41
CA THR A 334 -7.42 -14.83 -20.66
C THR A 334 -5.92 -14.93 -20.89
N VAL A 335 -5.11 -14.73 -19.84
CA VAL A 335 -3.65 -14.92 -19.89
C VAL A 335 -3.31 -16.22 -19.17
N SER A 336 -3.02 -17.29 -19.91
CA SER A 336 -2.69 -18.60 -19.34
C SER A 336 -1.27 -18.70 -18.74
N ASP A 337 -0.67 -17.56 -18.40
CA ASP A 337 0.62 -17.37 -17.72
C ASP A 337 0.55 -16.01 -16.98
N THR A 338 1.62 -15.22 -17.02
CA THR A 338 1.77 -14.00 -16.23
C THR A 338 1.36 -12.74 -17.01
N LEU A 339 0.51 -11.91 -16.39
CA LEU A 339 0.30 -10.51 -16.77
C LEU A 339 1.20 -9.60 -15.92
N THR A 340 2.11 -8.88 -16.55
CA THR A 340 3.00 -7.92 -15.88
C THR A 340 2.69 -6.48 -16.28
N ILE A 341 2.44 -5.62 -15.29
CA ILE A 341 2.41 -4.16 -15.44
C ILE A 341 3.64 -3.60 -14.71
N ALA A 342 4.56 -2.96 -15.42
CA ALA A 342 5.75 -2.36 -14.80
C ALA A 342 5.45 -1.05 -14.03
N ASP A 343 6.38 -0.59 -13.19
CA ASP A 343 6.27 0.62 -12.35
C ASP A 343 5.90 1.92 -13.10
N ASN A 344 6.20 1.98 -14.40
CA ASN A 344 5.88 3.10 -15.28
C ASN A 344 4.78 2.78 -16.33
N GLY A 345 4.21 1.57 -16.26
CA GLY A 345 3.08 1.14 -17.07
C GLY A 345 1.77 1.77 -16.61
N THR A 346 0.76 1.74 -17.48
CA THR A 346 -0.60 2.13 -17.13
C THR A 346 -1.59 1.11 -17.69
N LEU A 347 -2.37 0.49 -16.80
CA LEU A 347 -3.57 -0.26 -17.16
C LEU A 347 -4.74 0.71 -17.17
N GLN A 348 -5.30 1.00 -18.36
CA GLN A 348 -6.48 1.85 -18.48
C GLN A 348 -7.76 1.01 -18.63
N ILE A 349 -8.78 1.38 -17.88
CA ILE A 349 -10.07 0.69 -17.76
C ILE A 349 -11.22 1.72 -17.88
N GLU A 350 -12.25 1.42 -18.66
CA GLU A 350 -13.44 2.28 -18.79
C GLU A 350 -14.73 1.53 -18.34
N LEU A 351 -15.60 2.19 -17.57
CA LEU A 351 -16.76 1.56 -16.89
C LEU A 351 -18.13 2.04 -17.40
N GLY A 352 -19.14 1.16 -17.35
CA GLY A 352 -20.53 1.46 -17.74
C GLY A 352 -21.64 0.43 -17.44
N GLY A 353 -22.25 0.35 -16.23
CA GLY A 353 -23.69 0.00 -16.08
C GLY A 353 -24.23 -1.16 -15.18
N GLN A 354 -25.39 -1.80 -15.51
CA GLN A 354 -26.03 -3.00 -14.86
C GLN A 354 -26.75 -3.99 -15.85
N ILE A 355 -26.61 -5.34 -15.79
CA ILE A 355 -27.42 -6.27 -14.94
C ILE A 355 -26.87 -7.74 -14.84
N CYS A 356 -26.82 -8.24 -13.59
CA CYS A 356 -27.00 -9.60 -13.01
C CYS A 356 -26.38 -10.95 -13.50
N SER A 357 -25.77 -11.61 -12.50
CA SER A 357 -25.53 -13.07 -12.32
C SER A 357 -24.58 -13.79 -13.28
N GLY A 358 -23.30 -13.42 -13.23
CA GLY A 358 -22.16 -14.22 -13.70
C GLY A 358 -20.87 -13.65 -13.14
N THR A 359 -20.08 -14.46 -12.42
CA THR A 359 -18.82 -14.08 -11.76
C THR A 359 -17.65 -14.33 -12.70
N ALA A 360 -17.30 -13.36 -13.53
CA ALA A 360 -16.12 -13.42 -14.38
C ALA A 360 -15.51 -12.02 -14.53
N ALA A 361 -14.27 -11.85 -14.10
CA ALA A 361 -13.55 -10.59 -14.29
C ALA A 361 -13.26 -10.31 -15.77
N ALA A 362 -12.94 -9.05 -16.06
CA ALA A 362 -12.48 -8.58 -17.38
C ALA A 362 -11.24 -9.30 -17.90
N ILE A 363 -10.29 -9.49 -16.99
CA ILE A 363 -8.93 -9.95 -17.21
C ILE A 363 -8.73 -11.09 -16.23
N ASP A 364 -8.56 -12.29 -16.73
CA ASP A 364 -8.35 -13.51 -15.95
C ASP A 364 -6.97 -14.08 -16.28
N VAL A 365 -6.12 -14.20 -15.27
CA VAL A 365 -4.69 -14.48 -15.45
C VAL A 365 -4.21 -15.57 -14.50
N ASN A 366 -3.34 -16.46 -14.96
CA ASN A 366 -2.75 -17.45 -14.04
C ASN A 366 -1.85 -16.77 -13.01
N THR A 367 -1.14 -15.70 -13.38
CA THR A 367 -0.39 -14.88 -12.42
C THR A 367 -0.51 -13.39 -12.74
N ALA A 368 -0.83 -12.59 -11.72
CA ALA A 368 -0.86 -11.13 -11.80
C ALA A 368 0.40 -10.56 -11.13
N ASP A 369 1.16 -9.76 -11.86
CA ASP A 369 2.32 -9.01 -11.38
C ASP A 369 2.08 -7.52 -11.63
N LEU A 370 1.58 -6.82 -10.61
CA LEU A 370 0.99 -5.49 -10.74
C LEU A 370 1.93 -4.40 -10.24
N GLY A 371 2.22 -3.43 -11.08
CA GLY A 371 2.92 -2.18 -10.74
C GLY A 371 2.31 -0.99 -11.47
N GLY A 372 2.90 0.19 -11.30
CA GLY A 372 2.53 1.38 -12.08
C GLY A 372 1.11 1.89 -11.81
N THR A 373 0.40 2.34 -12.83
CA THR A 373 -0.88 3.05 -12.67
C THR A 373 -2.08 2.22 -13.13
N LEU A 374 -3.09 2.05 -12.27
CA LEU A 374 -4.46 1.72 -12.68
C LEU A 374 -5.20 3.03 -12.95
N ASN A 375 -5.68 3.23 -14.18
CA ASN A 375 -6.41 4.43 -14.58
C ASN A 375 -7.83 4.07 -15.00
N VAL A 376 -8.83 4.44 -14.19
CA VAL A 376 -10.24 4.15 -14.43
C VAL A 376 -10.96 5.40 -14.95
N THR A 377 -11.73 5.25 -16.03
CA THR A 377 -12.62 6.28 -16.57
C THR A 377 -14.07 5.79 -16.62
N LEU A 378 -15.02 6.72 -16.74
CA LEU A 378 -16.43 6.39 -17.00
C LEU A 378 -16.72 6.60 -18.48
N LEU A 379 -17.47 5.67 -19.09
CA LEU A 379 -18.03 5.86 -20.42
C LEU A 379 -18.87 7.14 -20.45
N SER A 380 -18.74 7.94 -21.50
CA SER A 380 -19.49 9.19 -21.69
C SER A 380 -21.00 9.02 -21.46
N GLY A 381 -21.51 9.67 -20.41
CA GLY A 381 -22.93 9.64 -20.02
C GLY A 381 -23.31 8.56 -19.00
N TYR A 382 -22.38 7.72 -18.54
CA TYR A 382 -22.60 6.83 -17.40
C TYR A 382 -22.34 7.55 -16.06
N SER A 383 -23.21 7.30 -15.07
CA SER A 383 -22.95 7.54 -13.66
C SER A 383 -23.16 6.22 -12.91
N PRO A 384 -22.13 5.69 -12.23
CA PRO A 384 -22.30 4.61 -11.28
C PRO A 384 -23.32 4.93 -10.20
N GLN A 385 -23.91 3.88 -9.64
CA GLN A 385 -24.94 3.93 -8.59
C GLN A 385 -24.44 3.23 -7.32
N ASP A 386 -25.12 3.49 -6.20
CA ASP A 386 -24.81 2.81 -4.92
C ASP A 386 -24.94 1.28 -5.05
N ASN A 387 -23.95 0.56 -4.52
CA ASN A 387 -23.75 -0.89 -4.60
C ASN A 387 -23.42 -1.44 -6.00
N ASP A 388 -23.06 -0.61 -6.99
CA ASP A 388 -22.43 -1.11 -8.21
C ASP A 388 -21.06 -1.75 -7.87
N ILE A 389 -20.79 -2.95 -8.41
CA ILE A 389 -19.54 -3.70 -8.23
C ILE A 389 -18.91 -3.93 -9.61
N PHE A 390 -17.64 -3.61 -9.76
CA PHE A 390 -16.87 -3.77 -11.00
C PHE A 390 -15.74 -4.75 -10.75
N ASP A 391 -15.79 -5.89 -11.44
CA ASP A 391 -14.82 -6.97 -11.34
C ASP A 391 -13.73 -6.81 -12.41
N LEU A 392 -12.54 -6.34 -12.00
CA LEU A 392 -11.51 -5.88 -12.92
C LEU A 392 -10.50 -6.96 -13.30
N LEU A 393 -10.13 -7.82 -12.34
CA LEU A 393 -8.97 -8.71 -12.40
C LEU A 393 -9.19 -10.01 -11.60
N ASP A 394 -9.32 -11.16 -12.27
CA ASP A 394 -9.25 -12.48 -11.63
C ASP A 394 -7.80 -13.01 -11.73
N TRP A 395 -7.34 -13.72 -10.70
CA TRP A 395 -6.04 -14.41 -10.74
C TRP A 395 -6.00 -15.69 -9.90
N ASP A 396 -5.22 -16.69 -10.36
CA ASP A 396 -4.84 -17.85 -9.54
C ASP A 396 -3.72 -17.48 -8.53
N THR A 397 -2.80 -16.58 -8.90
CA THR A 397 -1.69 -16.13 -8.05
C THR A 397 -1.43 -14.63 -8.26
N LEU A 398 -1.34 -13.87 -7.17
CA LEU A 398 -0.84 -12.49 -7.17
C LEU A 398 0.60 -12.50 -6.65
N THR A 399 1.58 -12.20 -7.50
CA THR A 399 2.92 -11.84 -7.01
C THR A 399 2.84 -10.47 -6.33
N SER A 400 3.74 -10.19 -5.38
CA SER A 400 3.56 -9.17 -4.33
C SER A 400 3.41 -7.69 -4.79
N GLY A 401 3.38 -7.43 -6.10
CA GLY A 401 3.11 -6.13 -6.67
C GLY A 401 1.67 -5.63 -6.43
N ARG A 402 1.54 -4.30 -6.33
CA ARG A 402 0.29 -3.54 -6.36
C ARG A 402 0.46 -2.36 -7.32
N PHE A 403 -0.65 -1.84 -7.86
CA PHE A 403 -0.59 -0.56 -8.57
C PHE A 403 -0.04 0.54 -7.65
N THR A 404 1.06 1.14 -8.05
CA THR A 404 1.72 2.30 -7.41
C THR A 404 0.79 3.52 -7.35
N THR A 405 -0.11 3.66 -8.34
CA THR A 405 -1.09 4.74 -8.42
C THR A 405 -2.45 4.17 -8.86
N ILE A 406 -3.54 4.63 -8.24
CA ILE A 406 -4.90 4.32 -8.67
C ILE A 406 -5.62 5.64 -8.94
N ASN A 407 -5.96 5.90 -10.20
CA ASN A 407 -6.78 7.06 -10.59
C ASN A 407 -8.21 6.57 -10.83
N LEU A 408 -9.17 7.08 -10.05
CA LEU A 408 -10.60 6.77 -10.20
C LEU A 408 -11.39 8.02 -10.61
N PRO A 409 -12.48 7.87 -11.38
CA PRO A 409 -13.24 9.01 -11.86
C PRO A 409 -14.19 9.54 -10.77
N THR A 410 -14.49 10.83 -10.79
CA THR A 410 -15.45 11.44 -9.85
C THR A 410 -16.84 10.83 -10.00
N LEU A 411 -17.49 10.52 -8.87
CA LEU A 411 -18.84 9.98 -8.80
C LEU A 411 -19.90 11.08 -8.58
N SER A 412 -21.17 10.70 -8.67
CA SER A 412 -22.28 11.57 -8.25
C SER A 412 -22.23 11.84 -6.75
N GLU A 413 -22.78 13.00 -6.33
CA GLU A 413 -22.83 13.46 -4.94
C GLU A 413 -23.43 12.39 -3.99
N GLY A 414 -22.76 12.14 -2.86
CA GLY A 414 -23.12 11.12 -1.88
C GLY A 414 -22.67 9.69 -2.20
N LEU A 415 -21.94 9.47 -3.30
CA LEU A 415 -21.32 8.18 -3.67
C LEU A 415 -19.78 8.28 -3.64
N ARG A 416 -19.12 7.22 -3.18
CA ARG A 416 -17.66 7.08 -3.22
C ARG A 416 -17.23 5.71 -3.74
N TRP A 417 -15.98 5.62 -4.19
CA TRP A 417 -15.34 4.35 -4.51
C TRP A 417 -14.87 3.63 -3.24
N ASP A 418 -14.99 2.31 -3.24
CA ASP A 418 -14.39 1.37 -2.31
C ASP A 418 -13.46 0.43 -3.08
N THR A 419 -12.17 0.53 -2.81
CA THR A 419 -11.08 -0.23 -3.44
C THR A 419 -10.58 -1.39 -2.57
N SER A 420 -11.18 -1.63 -1.40
CA SER A 420 -10.70 -2.65 -0.44
C SER A 420 -10.72 -4.08 -0.99
N PHE A 421 -11.51 -4.32 -2.04
CA PHE A 421 -11.60 -5.60 -2.74
C PHE A 421 -10.64 -5.76 -3.93
N LEU A 422 -9.89 -4.70 -4.31
CA LEU A 422 -9.10 -4.69 -5.56
C LEU A 422 -7.99 -5.73 -5.58
N TYR A 423 -7.34 -5.97 -4.43
CA TYR A 423 -6.22 -6.92 -4.29
C TYR A 423 -6.62 -8.22 -3.57
N THR A 424 -7.91 -8.45 -3.34
CA THR A 424 -8.43 -9.66 -2.68
C THR A 424 -9.46 -10.40 -3.52
N ALA A 425 -10.14 -9.70 -4.42
CA ALA A 425 -11.18 -10.24 -5.31
C ALA A 425 -11.29 -9.44 -6.61
N GLY A 426 -10.24 -8.75 -7.06
CA GLY A 426 -10.23 -8.01 -8.33
C GLY A 426 -11.12 -6.76 -8.42
N GLN A 427 -11.84 -6.43 -7.35
CA GLN A 427 -13.04 -5.59 -7.44
C GLN A 427 -12.85 -4.16 -6.91
N ILE A 428 -13.44 -3.20 -7.62
CA ILE A 428 -13.79 -1.89 -7.06
C ILE A 428 -15.30 -1.76 -6.96
N ARG A 429 -15.79 -1.03 -5.96
CA ARG A 429 -17.22 -0.90 -5.65
C ARG A 429 -17.61 0.55 -5.49
N VAL A 430 -18.89 0.83 -5.66
CA VAL A 430 -19.47 2.13 -5.34
C VAL A 430 -20.34 1.96 -4.11
N VAL A 431 -20.15 2.83 -3.13
CA VAL A 431 -20.86 2.81 -1.86
C VAL A 431 -21.41 4.20 -1.53
N SER A 432 -22.60 4.24 -0.95
CA SER A 432 -23.21 5.46 -0.43
C SER A 432 -22.59 5.90 0.89
N GLY A 433 -22.56 7.21 1.09
CA GLY A 433 -22.08 7.85 2.31
C GLY A 433 -20.62 8.31 2.26
N GLU A 434 -20.33 9.28 3.11
CA GLU A 434 -19.03 9.93 3.20
C GLU A 434 -17.90 8.96 3.59
N LYS A 435 -16.68 9.27 3.18
CA LYS A 435 -15.48 8.46 3.49
C LYS A 435 -15.14 8.48 4.99
N TYR A 436 -15.49 9.59 5.65
CA TYR A 436 -15.35 9.83 7.08
C TYR A 436 -16.67 10.40 7.60
N ALA A 437 -16.83 10.57 8.91
CA ALA A 437 -18.09 11.08 9.45
C ALA A 437 -18.38 12.54 9.05
N ASP A 438 -17.33 13.32 8.80
CA ASP A 438 -17.33 14.74 8.38
C ASP A 438 -15.87 15.17 8.07
N GLY A 439 -15.68 16.41 7.63
CA GLY A 439 -14.37 17.05 7.43
C GLY A 439 -13.88 17.02 5.98
N ASP A 440 -12.84 17.80 5.69
CA ASP A 440 -12.17 17.87 4.37
C ASP A 440 -10.66 17.51 4.43
N GLY A 441 -10.16 17.17 5.63
CA GLY A 441 -8.77 16.78 5.85
C GLY A 441 -7.79 17.95 5.98
N SER A 442 -8.26 19.20 5.95
CA SER A 442 -7.46 20.38 6.30
C SER A 442 -7.18 20.46 7.81
N PRO A 443 -6.16 21.23 8.25
CA PRO A 443 -5.92 21.51 9.66
C PRO A 443 -7.10 22.18 10.37
N GLU A 444 -7.86 23.02 9.66
CA GLU A 444 -9.04 23.73 10.17
C GLU A 444 -10.29 22.85 10.24
N ASN A 445 -10.39 21.81 9.40
CA ASN A 445 -11.54 20.93 9.29
C ASN A 445 -11.12 19.45 9.06
N PRO A 446 -10.46 18.83 10.06
CA PRO A 446 -9.92 17.47 9.94
C PRO A 446 -11.02 16.42 9.73
N PHE A 447 -10.68 15.35 9.00
CA PHE A 447 -11.56 14.22 8.79
C PHE A 447 -11.92 13.52 10.11
N LYS A 448 -13.22 13.33 10.36
CA LYS A 448 -13.74 12.78 11.62
C LYS A 448 -13.88 11.25 11.55
N ILE A 449 -13.12 10.55 12.39
CA ILE A 449 -13.15 9.09 12.50
C ILE A 449 -14.03 8.71 13.71
N ALA A 450 -15.30 8.45 13.41
CA ALA A 450 -16.31 7.99 14.38
C ALA A 450 -16.53 6.46 14.42
N SER A 451 -15.78 5.68 13.62
CA SER A 451 -16.02 4.23 13.50
C SER A 451 -14.82 3.45 12.98
N LYS A 452 -14.82 2.14 13.25
CA LYS A 452 -13.88 1.18 12.67
C LYS A 452 -13.81 1.27 11.15
N THR A 453 -14.96 1.44 10.48
CA THR A 453 -15.02 1.58 9.02
C THR A 453 -14.30 2.84 8.54
N HIS A 454 -14.43 3.96 9.26
CA HIS A 454 -13.71 5.20 8.93
C HIS A 454 -12.19 5.03 9.08
N LEU A 455 -11.73 4.32 10.12
CA LEU A 455 -10.30 4.03 10.30
C LEU A 455 -9.77 3.11 9.19
N LEU A 456 -10.56 2.12 8.75
CA LEU A 456 -10.20 1.23 7.64
C LEU A 456 -10.28 1.93 6.26
N ASN A 457 -11.11 2.97 6.10
CA ASN A 457 -11.09 3.83 4.90
C ASN A 457 -9.78 4.62 4.79
N LEU A 458 -9.21 5.08 5.91
CA LEU A 458 -7.88 5.69 5.94
C LEU A 458 -6.81 4.64 5.58
N ALA A 459 -6.83 3.48 6.25
CA ALA A 459 -5.90 2.38 5.98
C ALA A 459 -5.81 1.97 4.49
N GLY A 460 -6.95 2.01 3.78
CA GLY A 460 -7.05 1.61 2.39
C GLY A 460 -6.69 2.68 1.35
N ASP A 461 -6.47 3.95 1.74
CA ASP A 461 -6.29 5.04 0.78
C ASP A 461 -5.07 5.92 1.11
N ILE A 462 -4.00 5.68 0.36
CA ILE A 462 -2.71 6.35 0.45
C ILE A 462 -2.81 7.85 0.14
N SER A 463 -3.81 8.31 -0.65
CA SER A 463 -3.96 9.72 -1.02
C SER A 463 -4.34 10.65 0.13
N ASP A 464 -4.69 10.05 1.27
CA ASP A 464 -5.09 10.71 2.50
C ASP A 464 -3.99 10.73 3.59
N TYR A 465 -2.84 10.11 3.34
CA TYR A 465 -1.76 9.98 4.34
C TYR A 465 -1.05 11.31 4.69
N ASP A 466 -1.31 12.39 3.96
CA ASP A 466 -0.87 13.77 4.22
C ASP A 466 -1.94 14.64 4.92
N LYS A 467 -3.15 14.11 5.16
CA LYS A 467 -4.30 14.86 5.68
C LYS A 467 -4.37 14.89 7.22
N CYS A 468 -5.28 15.71 7.74
CA CYS A 468 -5.56 15.84 9.17
C CYS A 468 -6.80 15.02 9.57
N PHE A 469 -6.69 14.27 10.66
CA PHE A 469 -7.71 13.38 11.21
C PHE A 469 -7.96 13.67 12.69
N ILE A 470 -9.20 13.48 13.12
CA ILE A 470 -9.59 13.52 14.53
C ILE A 470 -10.54 12.36 14.85
N LEU A 471 -10.29 11.64 15.95
CA LEU A 471 -11.27 10.69 16.48
C LEU A 471 -12.41 11.46 17.17
N THR A 472 -13.65 11.01 17.00
CA THR A 472 -14.82 11.54 17.73
C THR A 472 -15.43 10.56 18.71
N ASP A 473 -15.01 9.29 18.64
CA ASP A 473 -15.55 8.15 19.36
C ASP A 473 -14.43 7.11 19.57
N ASP A 474 -14.58 6.24 20.56
CA ASP A 474 -13.67 5.11 20.76
C ASP A 474 -13.90 4.03 19.68
N ILE A 475 -12.81 3.47 19.15
CA ILE A 475 -12.79 2.58 17.99
C ILE A 475 -12.42 1.16 18.42
N ASP A 476 -13.41 0.30 18.65
CA ASP A 476 -13.20 -1.13 18.85
C ASP A 476 -12.94 -1.83 17.49
N MET A 477 -11.76 -2.44 17.35
CA MET A 477 -11.38 -3.21 16.17
C MET A 477 -11.97 -4.64 16.19
N GLY A 478 -12.64 -5.05 17.26
CA GLY A 478 -13.46 -6.27 17.33
C GLY A 478 -12.67 -7.57 17.24
N GLY A 479 -11.42 -7.59 17.71
CA GLY A 479 -10.52 -8.75 17.64
C GLY A 479 -9.98 -9.05 16.24
N GLN A 480 -10.05 -8.09 15.30
CA GLN A 480 -9.63 -8.33 13.92
C GLN A 480 -8.12 -8.60 13.82
N ILE A 481 -7.78 -9.58 12.99
CA ILE A 481 -6.40 -10.01 12.70
C ILE A 481 -5.93 -9.38 11.38
N PHE A 482 -4.72 -8.82 11.38
CA PHE A 482 -4.03 -8.26 10.23
C PHE A 482 -2.68 -8.97 10.00
N SER A 483 -2.14 -8.90 8.78
CA SER A 483 -0.83 -9.47 8.39
C SER A 483 0.26 -8.41 8.13
N THR A 484 -0.09 -7.13 8.17
CA THR A 484 0.78 -5.96 8.02
C THR A 484 0.30 -4.87 8.97
N ALA A 485 1.02 -3.74 9.05
CA ALA A 485 0.49 -2.55 9.74
C ALA A 485 -0.85 -2.09 9.15
N ILE A 486 -1.71 -1.50 9.98
CA ILE A 486 -3.07 -1.13 9.59
C ILE A 486 -3.02 0.08 8.65
N ILE A 487 -2.31 1.15 9.02
CA ILE A 487 -2.09 2.36 8.23
C ILE A 487 -0.61 2.41 7.81
N ALA A 488 -0.32 2.92 6.61
CA ALA A 488 1.06 3.09 6.12
C ALA A 488 1.91 1.80 6.26
N SER A 489 1.40 0.68 5.78
CA SER A 489 2.11 -0.60 5.76
C SER A 489 3.26 -0.61 4.75
N ASP A 490 4.28 -1.41 5.08
CA ASP A 490 5.38 -1.69 4.17
C ASP A 490 4.92 -2.61 3.03
N THR A 491 5.55 -2.48 1.87
CA THR A 491 5.22 -3.18 0.62
C THR A 491 6.26 -4.22 0.20
N ASP A 492 7.46 -4.21 0.79
CA ASP A 492 8.53 -5.18 0.49
C ASP A 492 9.34 -5.55 1.75
N SER A 493 8.98 -6.66 2.38
CA SER A 493 9.70 -7.23 3.54
C SER A 493 11.05 -7.89 3.21
N SER A 494 11.53 -7.81 1.95
CA SER A 494 12.90 -8.18 1.59
C SER A 494 13.88 -7.00 1.62
N SER A 495 13.37 -5.77 1.68
CA SER A 495 14.15 -4.55 1.84
C SER A 495 14.54 -4.30 3.30
N LEU A 496 15.72 -3.73 3.53
CA LEU A 496 16.14 -3.24 4.86
C LEU A 496 15.59 -1.83 5.19
N TRP A 497 14.76 -1.29 4.31
CA TRP A 497 14.18 0.05 4.40
C TRP A 497 12.73 0.01 3.96
N PHE A 498 11.85 0.65 4.71
CA PHE A 498 10.44 0.83 4.38
C PHE A 498 10.25 1.29 2.91
N GLN A 499 9.48 0.53 2.13
CA GLN A 499 9.13 0.80 0.72
C GLN A 499 7.68 1.29 0.54
N GLY A 500 6.86 1.21 1.60
CA GLY A 500 5.49 1.72 1.59
C GLY A 500 5.38 3.25 1.50
N ALA A 501 4.15 3.75 1.44
CA ALA A 501 3.86 5.18 1.60
C ALA A 501 3.69 5.52 3.09
N ALA A 502 4.53 6.42 3.60
CA ALA A 502 4.51 6.81 5.01
C ALA A 502 3.36 7.77 5.34
N PHE A 503 2.86 7.73 6.58
CA PHE A 503 1.91 8.72 7.08
C PHE A 503 2.64 10.02 7.42
N THR A 504 2.27 11.12 6.77
CA THR A 504 2.93 12.44 6.89
C THR A 504 2.00 13.52 7.47
N GLY A 505 0.70 13.23 7.57
CA GLY A 505 -0.33 14.11 8.08
C GLY A 505 -0.40 14.21 9.62
N THR A 506 -1.59 14.54 10.12
CA THR A 506 -1.85 14.65 11.58
C THR A 506 -2.99 13.73 11.99
N PHE A 507 -2.80 12.96 13.06
CA PHE A 507 -3.83 12.09 13.65
C PHE A 507 -4.03 12.45 15.13
N ASN A 508 -5.13 13.13 15.44
CA ASN A 508 -5.48 13.50 16.81
C ASN A 508 -6.51 12.50 17.37
N GLY A 509 -6.10 11.68 18.33
CA GLY A 509 -7.01 10.79 19.05
C GLY A 509 -8.02 11.54 19.92
N ASN A 510 -7.81 12.83 20.22
CA ASN A 510 -8.73 13.67 21.00
C ASN A 510 -9.13 13.07 22.38
N GLY A 511 -8.28 12.20 22.95
CA GLY A 511 -8.55 11.46 24.19
C GLY A 511 -9.32 10.15 24.01
N HIS A 512 -9.68 9.80 22.77
CA HIS A 512 -10.31 8.53 22.41
C HIS A 512 -9.31 7.41 22.18
N LYS A 513 -9.86 6.19 22.16
CA LYS A 513 -9.11 4.94 22.11
C LYS A 513 -9.27 4.20 20.80
N ILE A 514 -8.24 3.44 20.40
CA ILE A 514 -8.35 2.36 19.41
C ILE A 514 -8.02 1.06 20.13
N THR A 515 -8.88 0.05 20.06
CA THR A 515 -8.73 -1.16 20.89
C THR A 515 -8.88 -2.47 20.12
N ASN A 516 -8.40 -3.56 20.73
CA ASN A 516 -8.73 -4.94 20.34
C ASN A 516 -8.35 -5.34 18.89
N PHE A 517 -7.15 -5.02 18.41
CA PHE A 517 -6.61 -5.60 17.17
C PHE A 517 -5.44 -6.56 17.43
N THR A 518 -5.25 -7.50 16.51
CA THR A 518 -4.08 -8.38 16.47
C THR A 518 -3.38 -8.25 15.12
N ILE A 519 -2.04 -8.18 15.11
CA ILE A 519 -1.24 -8.25 13.90
C ILE A 519 -0.29 -9.45 13.99
N THR A 520 -0.48 -10.42 13.11
CA THR A 520 0.37 -11.60 12.96
C THR A 520 1.23 -11.45 11.71
N GLY A 521 2.20 -10.55 11.76
CA GLY A 521 3.00 -10.13 10.60
C GLY A 521 3.98 -11.17 10.06
N GLY A 522 4.29 -12.22 10.83
CA GLY A 522 5.28 -13.22 10.42
C GLY A 522 6.66 -12.58 10.29
N SER A 523 7.29 -12.69 9.11
CA SER A 523 8.59 -12.10 8.77
C SER A 523 8.47 -10.70 8.14
N ASN A 524 7.40 -9.96 8.45
CA ASN A 524 7.23 -8.59 7.98
C ASN A 524 7.84 -7.59 8.98
N ASP A 525 8.41 -6.52 8.43
CA ASP A 525 8.92 -5.37 9.17
C ASP A 525 7.89 -4.24 9.27
N TYR A 526 8.20 -3.22 10.07
CA TYR A 526 7.46 -1.97 10.17
C TYR A 526 5.98 -2.18 10.52
N ILE A 527 5.73 -2.75 11.71
CA ILE A 527 4.39 -3.18 12.14
C ILE A 527 3.91 -2.43 13.39
N GLY A 528 2.69 -1.90 13.29
CA GLY A 528 1.87 -1.36 14.37
C GLY A 528 0.51 -0.93 13.84
N LEU A 529 -0.22 -0.07 14.58
CA LEU A 529 -1.34 0.69 14.01
C LEU A 529 -0.89 1.47 12.77
N PHE A 530 0.30 2.09 12.82
CA PHE A 530 1.02 2.66 11.69
C PHE A 530 2.26 1.81 11.36
N GLY A 531 2.64 1.66 10.09
CA GLY A 531 3.92 1.02 9.73
C GLY A 531 5.07 2.02 9.79
N SER A 532 4.94 3.11 9.03
CA SER A 532 5.84 4.26 9.11
C SER A 532 5.09 5.60 9.20
N VAL A 533 5.54 6.46 10.10
CA VAL A 533 5.10 7.86 10.22
C VAL A 533 6.29 8.78 9.94
N GLU A 534 6.30 9.46 8.79
CA GLU A 534 7.42 10.33 8.39
C GLU A 534 7.05 11.80 8.57
N ASN A 535 7.68 12.48 9.54
CA ASN A 535 7.43 13.88 9.91
C ASN A 535 5.98 14.22 10.37
N GLY A 536 5.02 13.29 10.22
CA GLY A 536 3.65 13.39 10.72
C GLY A 536 3.55 13.42 12.24
N LEU A 537 2.37 13.79 12.73
CA LEU A 537 2.05 13.98 14.14
C LEU A 537 0.93 13.04 14.56
N VAL A 538 1.15 12.22 15.59
CA VAL A 538 0.07 11.50 16.28
C VAL A 538 -0.01 12.02 17.70
N THR A 539 -1.22 12.37 18.16
CA THR A 539 -1.40 13.03 19.46
C THR A 539 -2.69 12.61 20.16
N ASN A 540 -2.70 12.63 21.50
CA ASN A 540 -3.87 12.37 22.35
C ASN A 540 -4.58 11.04 22.03
N LEU A 541 -3.82 9.97 21.81
CA LEU A 541 -4.32 8.68 21.33
C LEU A 541 -3.88 7.53 22.24
N ASP A 542 -4.85 6.77 22.73
CA ASP A 542 -4.62 5.51 23.44
C ASP A 542 -4.84 4.34 22.48
N VAL A 543 -3.92 3.37 22.44
CA VAL A 543 -4.07 2.12 21.67
C VAL A 543 -3.95 0.92 22.61
N GLU A 544 -5.07 0.28 22.93
CA GLU A 544 -5.17 -0.64 24.07
C GLU A 544 -5.61 -2.07 23.72
N ASN A 545 -5.21 -3.02 24.57
CA ASN A 545 -5.53 -4.44 24.43
C ASN A 545 -5.19 -5.01 23.04
N CYS A 546 -4.01 -4.67 22.51
CA CYS A 546 -3.56 -5.08 21.18
C CYS A 546 -2.42 -6.12 21.25
N SER A 547 -2.28 -6.92 20.20
CA SER A 547 -1.19 -7.91 20.09
C SER A 547 -0.48 -7.76 18.74
N VAL A 548 0.80 -7.42 18.74
CA VAL A 548 1.56 -7.13 17.51
C VAL A 548 2.79 -8.04 17.45
N SER A 549 2.92 -8.80 16.37
CA SER A 549 4.04 -9.71 16.14
C SER A 549 4.63 -9.51 14.74
N GLY A 550 5.96 -9.38 14.65
CA GLY A 550 6.71 -9.16 13.41
C GLY A 550 8.21 -9.44 13.56
N ASP A 551 9.00 -9.12 12.53
CA ASP A 551 10.46 -9.34 12.55
C ASP A 551 11.19 -8.12 13.14
N SER A 552 11.39 -7.05 12.37
CA SER A 552 12.01 -5.79 12.81
C SER A 552 11.03 -4.61 12.79
N HIS A 553 11.39 -3.54 13.50
CA HIS A 553 10.58 -2.31 13.62
C HIS A 553 9.13 -2.60 14.04
N VAL A 554 8.94 -3.18 15.24
CA VAL A 554 7.64 -3.63 15.76
C VAL A 554 7.22 -2.80 16.98
N GLY A 555 5.98 -2.29 16.99
CA GLY A 555 5.37 -1.69 18.17
C GLY A 555 3.86 -1.54 18.06
N VAL A 556 3.16 -1.22 19.16
CA VAL A 556 1.69 -1.16 19.13
C VAL A 556 1.19 0.06 18.34
N LEU A 557 1.77 1.24 18.56
CA LEU A 557 1.38 2.45 17.85
C LEU A 557 2.01 2.50 16.46
N ALA A 558 3.32 2.29 16.36
CA ALA A 558 4.01 2.38 15.07
C ALA A 558 5.18 1.39 14.93
N GLY A 559 5.45 0.94 13.70
CA GLY A 559 6.70 0.27 13.41
C GLY A 559 7.90 1.22 13.50
N SER A 560 7.81 2.36 12.82
CA SER A 560 8.84 3.40 12.82
C SER A 560 8.30 4.83 12.75
N GLY A 561 9.11 5.76 13.25
CA GLY A 561 8.96 7.20 13.01
C GLY A 561 7.96 7.91 13.93
N GLY A 562 7.46 9.05 13.47
CA GLY A 562 6.39 9.84 14.06
C GLY A 562 6.79 10.82 15.17
N LYS A 563 6.19 12.01 15.15
CA LYS A 563 6.12 12.88 16.34
C LYS A 563 4.97 12.36 17.18
N PHE A 564 5.25 11.80 18.34
CA PHE A 564 4.22 11.27 19.24
C PHE A 564 4.10 12.15 20.47
N VAL A 565 2.88 12.62 20.75
CA VAL A 565 2.62 13.56 21.84
C VAL A 565 1.38 13.13 22.62
N ASN A 566 1.50 12.82 23.91
CA ASN A 566 0.37 12.35 24.72
C ASN A 566 -0.28 11.08 24.11
N CYS A 567 0.51 10.01 23.97
CA CYS A 567 0.04 8.74 23.41
C CYS A 567 0.36 7.57 24.35
N HIS A 568 -0.61 6.67 24.52
CA HIS A 568 -0.51 5.47 25.35
C HIS A 568 -0.61 4.22 24.48
N THR A 569 0.17 3.18 24.80
CA THR A 569 -0.06 1.83 24.28
C THR A 569 -0.17 0.78 25.38
N SER A 570 -1.10 -0.17 25.23
CA SER A 570 -1.11 -1.38 26.06
C SER A 570 -1.35 -2.65 25.24
N GLY A 571 -0.60 -3.70 25.55
CA GLY A 571 -0.69 -4.95 24.81
C GLY A 571 0.51 -5.89 24.93
N THR A 572 0.66 -6.75 23.93
CA THR A 572 1.81 -7.63 23.75
C THR A 572 2.51 -7.32 22.45
N VAL A 573 3.82 -7.11 22.48
CA VAL A 573 4.68 -6.96 21.30
C VAL A 573 5.64 -8.14 21.25
N ASN A 574 5.72 -8.82 20.10
CA ASN A 574 6.69 -9.88 19.85
C ASN A 574 7.53 -9.51 18.61
N GLY A 575 8.78 -9.15 18.82
CA GLY A 575 9.75 -8.88 17.75
C GLY A 575 10.86 -9.91 17.69
N ILE A 576 11.50 -10.01 16.53
CA ILE A 576 12.79 -10.69 16.40
C ILE A 576 13.89 -9.65 16.60
N GLU A 577 13.90 -8.60 15.78
CA GLU A 577 14.86 -7.51 15.87
C GLU A 577 14.39 -6.33 16.73
N ASN A 578 13.94 -5.21 16.15
CA ASN A 578 13.77 -3.96 16.90
C ASN A 578 12.33 -3.79 17.37
N ALA A 579 12.11 -3.87 18.69
CA ALA A 579 10.77 -3.88 19.27
C ALA A 579 10.61 -2.91 20.44
N GLY A 580 9.49 -2.18 20.47
CA GLY A 580 9.11 -1.29 21.56
C GLY A 580 7.61 -1.30 21.80
N GLY A 581 7.17 -1.16 23.06
CA GLY A 581 5.75 -1.14 23.41
C GLY A 581 4.97 -0.02 22.73
N LEU A 582 5.60 1.15 22.52
CA LEU A 582 5.05 2.24 21.70
C LEU A 582 5.44 2.05 20.23
N ALA A 583 6.75 2.01 19.94
CA ALA A 583 7.25 1.87 18.59
C ALA A 583 8.59 1.13 18.47
N GLY A 584 8.82 0.45 17.35
CA GLY A 584 10.09 -0.23 17.07
C GLY A 584 11.28 0.74 16.95
N GLN A 585 11.07 1.89 16.32
CA GLN A 585 12.10 2.91 16.11
C GLN A 585 11.57 4.35 16.22
N ALA A 586 12.25 5.20 16.99
CA ALA A 586 11.96 6.63 17.10
C ALA A 586 12.93 7.48 16.26
N LEU A 587 12.39 8.24 15.30
CA LEU A 587 13.13 9.17 14.43
C LEU A 587 12.80 10.65 14.69
N TYR A 588 11.59 10.96 15.17
CA TYR A 588 11.15 12.32 15.51
C TYR A 588 10.77 12.40 16.99
N LYS A 589 10.73 13.62 17.53
CA LYS A 589 10.53 13.85 18.97
C LYS A 589 9.29 13.13 19.51
N ILE A 590 9.47 12.38 20.59
CA ILE A 590 8.41 11.73 21.37
C ILE A 590 8.30 12.45 22.72
N SER A 591 7.09 12.76 23.19
CA SER A 591 6.91 13.38 24.51
C SER A 591 5.55 13.10 25.16
N ARG A 592 5.53 12.94 26.48
CA ARG A 592 4.32 12.57 27.24
C ARG A 592 3.69 11.25 26.79
N CYS A 593 4.52 10.30 26.33
CA CYS A 593 4.07 9.00 25.86
C CYS A 593 4.43 7.90 26.84
N TRP A 594 3.63 6.84 26.88
CA TRP A 594 3.90 5.69 27.73
C TRP A 594 3.37 4.37 27.19
N SER A 595 3.94 3.27 27.69
CA SER A 595 3.56 1.91 27.31
C SER A 595 3.37 0.99 28.53
N ASN A 596 2.47 0.02 28.37
CA ASN A 596 2.16 -1.02 29.35
C ASN A 596 2.00 -2.40 28.70
N GLY A 597 2.17 -3.48 29.47
CA GLY A 597 2.02 -4.86 29.01
C GLY A 597 3.35 -5.59 28.85
N SER A 598 3.59 -6.25 27.70
CA SER A 598 4.83 -7.03 27.49
C SER A 598 5.48 -6.81 26.13
N VAL A 599 6.82 -6.84 26.11
CA VAL A 599 7.64 -6.73 24.89
C VAL A 599 8.65 -7.88 24.89
N ASN A 600 8.53 -8.77 23.90
CA ASN A 600 9.29 -10.01 23.80
C ASN A 600 10.22 -9.98 22.58
N GLY A 601 11.50 -10.33 22.77
CA GLY A 601 12.53 -10.32 21.73
C GLY A 601 13.20 -11.68 21.50
N SER A 602 13.53 -12.00 20.23
CA SER A 602 14.09 -13.32 19.86
C SER A 602 15.30 -13.31 18.89
N GLY A 603 15.69 -12.17 18.34
CA GLY A 603 16.90 -11.99 17.50
C GLY A 603 18.13 -11.57 18.31
N SER A 604 19.32 -11.76 17.72
CA SER A 604 20.63 -11.63 18.40
C SER A 604 21.39 -10.31 18.16
N GLY A 605 20.84 -9.38 17.37
CA GLY A 605 21.40 -8.04 17.11
C GLY A 605 20.52 -6.87 17.60
N SER A 606 19.39 -7.21 18.19
CA SER A 606 18.21 -6.38 18.47
C SER A 606 18.41 -5.24 19.47
N GLY A 607 17.57 -4.21 19.35
CA GLY A 607 17.21 -3.31 20.45
C GLY A 607 15.77 -3.59 20.90
N ILE A 608 15.60 -4.12 22.11
CA ILE A 608 14.28 -4.40 22.70
C ILE A 608 14.05 -3.45 23.88
N GLY A 609 13.04 -2.60 23.79
CA GLY A 609 12.72 -1.60 24.81
C GLY A 609 11.28 -1.69 25.30
N GLY A 610 11.01 -1.28 26.53
CA GLY A 610 9.63 -1.21 27.02
C GLY A 610 8.79 -0.16 26.28
N LEU A 611 9.38 1.00 25.94
CA LEU A 611 8.75 2.04 25.11
C LEU A 611 9.22 1.96 23.65
N ILE A 612 10.55 2.01 23.43
CA ILE A 612 11.16 2.13 22.09
C ILE A 612 12.27 1.10 21.88
N GLY A 613 12.27 0.40 20.74
CA GLY A 613 13.36 -0.52 20.37
C GLY A 613 14.70 0.20 20.14
N ILE A 614 14.74 1.08 19.14
CA ILE A 614 15.89 1.96 18.88
C ILE A 614 15.48 3.45 18.87
N ASN A 615 16.17 4.28 19.64
CA ASN A 615 16.03 5.74 19.62
C ASN A 615 17.15 6.42 18.81
N PHE A 616 16.78 7.40 17.98
CA PHE A 616 17.69 8.29 17.24
C PHE A 616 17.46 9.79 17.56
N THR A 617 16.55 10.10 18.48
CA THR A 617 15.95 11.44 18.61
C THR A 617 15.73 11.82 20.08
N ASN A 618 14.96 12.88 20.34
CA ASN A 618 14.64 13.31 21.71
C ASN A 618 13.36 12.60 22.21
N ILE A 619 13.47 11.89 23.33
CA ILE A 619 12.33 11.35 24.08
C ILE A 619 12.29 12.11 25.41
N THR A 620 11.20 12.84 25.66
CA THR A 620 11.10 13.75 26.82
C THR A 620 9.81 13.56 27.60
N GLY A 621 9.88 13.34 28.91
CA GLY A 621 8.68 13.22 29.73
C GLY A 621 7.88 11.95 29.42
N CYS A 622 8.53 10.81 29.28
CA CYS A 622 7.91 9.53 28.88
C CYS A 622 8.22 8.40 29.87
N TYR A 623 7.41 7.34 29.90
CA TYR A 623 7.69 6.18 30.75
C TYR A 623 7.27 4.83 30.17
N SER A 624 7.75 3.74 30.78
CA SER A 624 7.28 2.38 30.46
C SER A 624 7.11 1.53 31.71
N ASN A 625 5.98 0.82 31.76
CA ASN A 625 5.70 -0.22 32.74
C ASN A 625 5.78 -1.63 32.11
N CYS A 626 6.15 -1.74 30.82
CA CYS A 626 6.20 -3.02 30.12
C CYS A 626 7.21 -4.00 30.74
N SER A 627 6.79 -5.25 30.90
CA SER A 627 7.73 -6.36 31.11
C SER A 627 8.47 -6.66 29.82
N VAL A 628 9.79 -6.48 29.82
CA VAL A 628 10.66 -6.68 28.67
C VAL A 628 11.44 -7.98 28.84
N SER A 629 11.24 -8.95 27.94
CA SER A 629 11.86 -10.26 28.04
C SER A 629 12.47 -10.72 26.72
N THR A 630 13.65 -11.33 26.75
CA THR A 630 14.28 -11.88 25.55
C THR A 630 15.03 -13.17 25.86
N VAL A 631 15.11 -14.06 24.87
CA VAL A 631 15.83 -15.35 24.99
C VAL A 631 17.25 -15.32 24.40
N SER A 632 17.61 -14.23 23.71
CA SER A 632 18.77 -14.16 22.81
C SER A 632 19.24 -12.73 22.48
N SER A 633 18.52 -11.70 22.93
CA SER A 633 18.86 -10.30 22.59
C SER A 633 20.09 -9.81 23.34
N ILE A 634 20.80 -8.90 22.68
CA ILE A 634 22.01 -8.27 23.17
C ILE A 634 21.85 -6.80 23.60
N ARG A 635 20.65 -6.21 23.56
CA ARG A 635 20.37 -4.86 24.09
C ARG A 635 18.93 -4.77 24.58
N VAL A 636 18.75 -4.84 25.89
CA VAL A 636 17.42 -4.88 26.52
C VAL A 636 17.28 -3.73 27.52
N GLY A 637 16.28 -2.87 27.36
CA GLY A 637 16.07 -1.71 28.22
C GLY A 637 14.62 -1.57 28.72
N GLY A 638 14.44 -1.24 30.00
CA GLY A 638 13.09 -0.99 30.55
C GLY A 638 12.32 0.14 29.86
N LEU A 639 13.01 1.16 29.33
CA LEU A 639 12.45 2.18 28.43
C LEU A 639 12.92 1.98 26.98
N VAL A 640 14.23 1.93 26.76
CA VAL A 640 14.83 1.95 25.41
C VAL A 640 15.86 0.84 25.22
N GLY A 641 15.70 0.00 24.21
CA GLY A 641 16.67 -1.06 23.92
C GLY A 641 18.04 -0.52 23.53
N TYR A 642 18.07 0.35 22.50
CA TYR A 642 19.28 1.01 22.02
C TYR A 642 19.05 2.52 21.84
N ASN A 643 19.72 3.35 22.65
CA ASN A 643 19.85 4.79 22.38
C ASN A 643 21.07 5.04 21.46
N LYS A 644 20.82 5.40 20.20
CA LYS A 644 21.85 5.51 19.14
C LYS A 644 22.08 6.97 18.74
N GLU A 645 23.30 7.25 18.28
CA GLU A 645 23.71 8.57 17.78
C GLU A 645 23.44 9.68 18.81
N SER A 646 23.03 10.87 18.38
CA SER A 646 22.79 12.01 19.29
C SER A 646 21.47 11.93 20.06
N GLY A 647 20.88 10.74 20.20
CA GLY A 647 19.61 10.52 20.89
C GLY A 647 19.64 10.98 22.35
N VAL A 648 18.61 11.74 22.74
CA VAL A 648 18.46 12.33 24.07
C VAL A 648 17.28 11.67 24.80
N LEU A 649 17.52 11.16 26.00
CA LEU A 649 16.49 10.69 26.92
C LEU A 649 16.45 11.65 28.11
N ASP A 650 15.32 12.32 28.32
CA ASP A 650 15.22 13.46 29.23
C ASP A 650 13.92 13.40 30.05
N GLN A 651 13.98 13.58 31.36
CA GLN A 651 12.80 13.52 32.24
C GLN A 651 11.96 12.23 32.03
N CYS A 652 12.58 11.05 31.99
CA CYS A 652 11.88 9.78 31.67
C CYS A 652 12.12 8.67 32.70
N TYR A 653 11.22 7.68 32.79
CA TYR A 653 11.42 6.57 33.74
C TYR A 653 10.93 5.19 33.27
N ALA A 654 11.42 4.13 33.92
CA ALA A 654 10.99 2.74 33.67
C ALA A 654 10.73 1.97 34.96
N THR A 655 9.59 1.28 35.04
CA THR A 655 9.20 0.46 36.21
C THR A 655 9.04 -1.02 35.89
N GLY A 656 8.83 -1.37 34.61
CA GLY A 656 8.72 -2.74 34.16
C GLY A 656 10.06 -3.48 34.21
N SER A 657 10.03 -4.80 34.42
CA SER A 657 11.23 -5.63 34.50
C SER A 657 11.94 -5.76 33.14
N ALA A 658 13.28 -5.83 33.15
CA ALA A 658 14.10 -6.03 31.96
C ALA A 658 14.94 -7.31 32.08
N SER A 659 14.70 -8.28 31.19
CA SER A 659 15.44 -9.57 31.16
C SER A 659 15.99 -9.89 29.78
N GLY A 660 17.29 -10.20 29.70
CA GLY A 660 17.96 -10.61 28.46
C GLY A 660 19.29 -11.32 28.72
N ASP A 661 20.13 -11.47 27.68
CA ASP A 661 21.42 -12.14 27.82
C ASP A 661 22.58 -11.15 28.00
N TYR A 662 22.68 -10.17 27.10
CA TYR A 662 23.78 -9.20 26.99
C TYR A 662 23.24 -7.76 27.00
N TYR A 663 24.01 -6.81 27.55
CA TYR A 663 23.65 -5.38 27.71
C TYR A 663 22.20 -5.14 28.17
N VAL A 664 21.90 -5.56 29.40
CA VAL A 664 20.56 -5.41 30.00
C VAL A 664 20.58 -4.23 30.98
N GLY A 665 19.71 -3.24 30.75
CA GLY A 665 19.56 -2.08 31.63
C GLY A 665 18.12 -1.90 32.11
N GLY A 666 17.93 -1.56 33.39
CA GLY A 666 16.60 -1.24 33.91
C GLY A 666 15.95 -0.01 33.25
N PHE A 667 16.73 0.84 32.57
CA PHE A 667 16.24 1.96 31.77
C PHE A 667 16.67 1.85 30.30
N VAL A 668 17.97 1.69 30.03
CA VAL A 668 18.55 1.59 28.67
C VAL A 668 19.48 0.39 28.52
N GLY A 669 19.27 -0.43 27.50
CA GLY A 669 20.13 -1.59 27.26
C GLY A 669 21.55 -1.18 26.87
N TYR A 670 21.66 -0.45 25.76
CA TYR A 670 22.92 0.08 25.25
C TYR A 670 22.73 1.54 24.80
N THR A 671 23.70 2.41 25.08
CA THR A 671 23.72 3.80 24.60
C THR A 671 25.06 4.18 23.96
N SER A 672 25.04 4.91 22.83
CA SER A 672 26.27 5.39 22.17
C SER A 672 26.16 6.84 21.69
N ALA A 673 27.10 7.69 22.12
CA ALA A 673 27.25 9.10 21.69
C ALA A 673 26.04 10.06 21.93
N GLY A 674 25.02 9.63 22.67
CA GLY A 674 23.84 10.43 23.02
C GLY A 674 23.95 11.15 24.36
N SER A 675 22.82 11.46 24.98
CA SER A 675 22.77 11.91 26.38
C SER A 675 21.51 11.45 27.12
N ILE A 676 21.62 11.23 28.42
CA ILE A 676 20.54 10.79 29.30
C ILE A 676 20.56 11.68 30.55
N PHE A 677 19.47 12.40 30.79
CA PHE A 677 19.34 13.39 31.87
C PHE A 677 18.07 13.15 32.67
N PHE A 678 18.14 13.34 33.99
CA PHE A 678 16.97 13.33 34.88
C PHE A 678 16.04 12.12 34.67
N CYS A 679 16.64 10.94 34.51
CA CYS A 679 15.93 9.69 34.23
C CYS A 679 16.07 8.70 35.38
N TYR A 680 15.09 7.81 35.59
CA TYR A 680 15.23 6.75 36.58
C TYR A 680 14.66 5.38 36.20
N SER A 681 15.12 4.33 36.88
CA SER A 681 14.55 2.97 36.80
C SER A 681 14.28 2.33 38.16
N THR A 682 13.20 1.56 38.24
CA THR A 682 12.83 0.75 39.41
C THR A 682 12.50 -0.71 39.07
N GLY A 683 12.43 -1.09 37.79
CA GLY A 683 12.14 -2.47 37.39
C GLY A 683 13.27 -3.45 37.70
N ALA A 684 12.91 -4.70 37.99
CA ALA A 684 13.85 -5.80 38.21
C ALA A 684 14.70 -6.07 36.94
N VAL A 685 16.01 -6.27 37.09
CA VAL A 685 16.94 -6.43 35.97
C VAL A 685 17.66 -7.78 36.05
N SER A 686 17.66 -8.54 34.95
CA SER A 686 18.28 -9.88 34.88
C SER A 686 19.03 -10.10 33.57
N GLY A 687 20.24 -10.65 33.66
CA GLY A 687 21.00 -11.10 32.49
C GLY A 687 22.38 -11.67 32.84
N ASN A 688 23.12 -12.11 31.82
CA ASN A 688 24.37 -12.86 32.01
C ASN A 688 25.63 -12.00 31.89
N SER A 689 25.59 -10.87 31.17
CA SER A 689 26.76 -10.00 31.01
C SER A 689 26.38 -8.55 30.77
N SER A 690 27.14 -7.63 31.41
CA SER A 690 26.94 -6.18 31.33
C SER A 690 25.50 -5.80 31.70
N VAL A 691 25.13 -6.12 32.94
CA VAL A 691 23.80 -5.87 33.51
C VAL A 691 23.86 -4.65 34.43
N GLY A 692 23.00 -3.68 34.19
CA GLY A 692 22.99 -2.40 34.90
C GLY A 692 21.61 -2.00 35.42
N GLY A 693 21.56 -1.44 36.62
CA GLY A 693 20.30 -0.97 37.20
C GLY A 693 19.63 0.14 36.37
N LEU A 694 20.43 1.05 35.79
CA LEU A 694 19.97 2.05 34.81
C LEU A 694 20.41 1.65 33.38
N ALA A 695 21.71 1.56 33.15
CA ALA A 695 22.30 1.36 31.83
C ALA A 695 23.11 0.07 31.77
N GLY A 696 22.78 -0.84 30.84
CA GLY A 696 23.53 -2.08 30.62
C GLY A 696 24.91 -1.83 30.01
N ARG A 697 24.99 -0.89 29.05
CA ARG A 697 26.25 -0.44 28.45
C ARG A 697 26.21 1.02 27.99
N ASN A 698 27.28 1.75 28.31
CA ASN A 698 27.52 3.11 27.87
C ASN A 698 28.78 3.21 27.01
N TYR A 699 28.64 3.76 25.81
CA TYR A 699 29.73 4.04 24.88
C TYR A 699 29.76 5.54 24.53
N ASN A 700 30.42 6.33 25.39
CA ASN A 700 30.57 7.79 25.27
C ASN A 700 29.24 8.58 25.28
N CYS A 701 28.21 8.09 25.99
CA CYS A 701 27.01 8.84 26.31
C CYS A 701 27.20 9.59 27.64
N THR A 702 26.76 10.85 27.71
CA THR A 702 26.62 11.56 28.99
C THR A 702 25.41 10.99 29.73
N ILE A 703 25.60 10.53 30.97
CA ILE A 703 24.51 10.10 31.84
C ILE A 703 24.64 10.89 33.14
N ASP A 704 23.67 11.78 33.39
CA ASP A 704 23.78 12.80 34.43
C ASP A 704 22.43 13.02 35.13
N HIS A 705 22.46 13.28 36.45
CA HIS A 705 21.28 13.33 37.31
C HIS A 705 20.32 12.12 37.19
N CYS A 706 20.80 10.95 36.73
CA CYS A 706 19.99 9.73 36.58
C CYS A 706 20.19 8.72 37.71
N PHE A 707 19.13 7.99 38.09
CA PHE A 707 19.13 7.10 39.25
C PHE A 707 18.53 5.71 38.97
N TRP A 708 18.88 4.71 39.78
CA TRP A 708 18.12 3.45 39.82
C TRP A 708 17.92 2.96 41.26
N ASP A 709 16.79 2.28 41.50
CA ASP A 709 16.57 1.59 42.77
C ASP A 709 17.34 0.26 42.82
N VAL A 710 18.35 0.21 43.68
CA VAL A 710 19.24 -0.95 43.91
C VAL A 710 18.48 -2.17 44.48
N ASN A 711 17.45 -1.95 45.28
CA ASN A 711 16.70 -3.03 45.92
C ASN A 711 15.76 -3.71 44.93
N THR A 712 14.98 -2.92 44.17
CA THR A 712 13.97 -3.47 43.26
C THR A 712 14.57 -3.93 41.93
N SER A 713 15.64 -3.29 41.45
CA SER A 713 16.41 -3.77 40.29
C SER A 713 17.14 -5.09 40.56
N GLY A 714 17.46 -5.39 41.82
CA GLY A 714 18.26 -6.56 42.21
C GLY A 714 19.76 -6.43 41.89
N THR A 715 20.23 -5.25 41.46
CA THR A 715 21.64 -5.02 41.08
C THR A 715 22.23 -3.75 41.70
N THR A 716 23.50 -3.85 42.11
CA THR A 716 24.28 -2.76 42.72
C THR A 716 25.16 -2.01 41.72
N THR A 717 25.15 -2.39 40.43
CA THR A 717 26.00 -1.81 39.38
C THR A 717 25.20 -1.30 38.19
N SER A 718 25.78 -0.36 37.45
CA SER A 718 25.26 0.22 36.20
C SER A 718 26.41 0.88 35.43
N ASP A 719 26.36 0.94 34.10
CA ASP A 719 27.36 1.63 33.27
C ASP A 719 27.08 3.15 33.17
N GLY A 720 26.68 3.75 34.30
CA GLY A 720 26.27 5.15 34.43
C GLY A 720 25.04 5.35 35.31
N GLY A 721 24.80 6.62 35.69
CA GLY A 721 23.82 7.00 36.73
C GLY A 721 24.33 6.73 38.15
N SER A 722 23.47 6.95 39.15
CA SER A 722 23.75 6.68 40.57
C SER A 722 22.73 5.71 41.17
N GLY A 723 23.23 4.62 41.79
CA GLY A 723 22.39 3.67 42.51
C GLY A 723 21.93 4.25 43.84
N LYS A 724 20.66 4.04 44.18
CA LYS A 724 20.00 4.50 45.39
C LYS A 724 19.15 3.36 45.96
N ILE A 725 19.04 3.24 47.27
CA ILE A 725 18.07 2.29 47.86
C ILE A 725 16.65 2.85 47.75
N THR A 726 15.62 1.99 47.81
CA THR A 726 14.20 2.39 47.75
C THR A 726 13.83 3.58 48.65
N THR A 727 14.35 3.62 49.88
CA THR A 727 14.09 4.74 50.80
C THR A 727 14.69 6.04 50.29
N GLU A 728 15.85 6.01 49.63
CA GLU A 728 16.45 7.19 48.99
C GLU A 728 15.70 7.59 47.72
N MET A 729 15.32 6.62 46.88
CA MET A 729 14.54 6.86 45.66
C MET A 729 13.14 7.46 45.89
N LYS A 730 12.70 7.54 47.15
CA LYS A 730 11.44 8.18 47.58
C LYS A 730 11.65 9.47 48.38
N MET A 731 12.90 9.91 48.57
CA MET A 731 13.21 11.18 49.24
C MET A 731 13.47 12.29 48.21
N LEU A 732 12.76 13.42 48.34
CA LEU A 732 12.91 14.57 47.44
C LEU A 732 14.35 15.09 47.37
N SER A 733 15.08 15.07 48.48
CA SER A 733 16.49 15.45 48.56
C SER A 733 17.47 14.54 47.81
N THR A 734 17.03 13.38 47.28
CA THR A 734 17.84 12.53 46.41
C THR A 734 17.95 13.11 45.00
N PHE A 735 16.93 13.85 44.57
CA PHE A 735 16.75 14.36 43.22
C PHE A 735 17.12 15.85 43.14
N GLU A 736 18.26 16.23 43.73
CA GLU A 736 18.79 17.59 43.66
C GLU A 736 18.98 17.99 42.18
N GLY A 737 18.52 19.19 41.81
CA GLY A 737 18.55 19.71 40.44
C GLY A 737 17.46 19.19 39.50
N TRP A 738 16.54 18.32 39.95
CA TRP A 738 15.37 17.91 39.18
C TRP A 738 14.23 18.93 39.27
N ASP A 739 13.53 19.10 38.15
CA ASP A 739 12.48 20.12 37.98
C ASP A 739 11.12 19.70 38.58
N PHE A 740 10.91 20.01 39.86
CA PHE A 740 9.74 19.63 40.67
C PHE A 740 8.74 20.78 40.91
N THR A 741 7.45 20.48 41.09
CA THR A 741 6.41 21.47 41.46
C THR A 741 6.66 22.32 42.71
N ASN A 742 7.62 21.92 43.55
CA ASN A 742 7.86 22.49 44.88
C ASN A 742 9.23 23.21 44.96
N GLU A 743 9.89 23.46 43.83
CA GLU A 743 11.13 24.22 43.72
C GLU A 743 10.92 25.55 42.95
N SER A 744 11.98 26.35 42.83
CA SER A 744 11.95 27.65 42.11
C SER A 744 13.32 28.08 41.56
N ASP A 745 14.27 27.16 41.51
CA ASP A 745 15.68 27.40 41.21
C ASP A 745 15.98 27.35 39.70
N ASN A 746 15.19 26.63 38.91
CA ASN A 746 15.41 26.45 37.47
C ASN A 746 14.37 27.15 36.56
N GLY A 747 13.22 27.57 37.11
CA GLY A 747 12.08 28.07 36.36
C GLY A 747 10.75 27.68 37.00
N ASN A 748 9.72 27.51 36.18
CA ASN A 748 8.41 27.01 36.62
C ASN A 748 7.76 26.05 35.58
N ASN A 749 8.55 25.55 34.63
CA ASN A 749 8.10 24.62 33.58
C ASN A 749 8.24 23.18 34.08
N ASN A 750 7.73 22.96 35.29
CA ASN A 750 7.99 21.80 36.12
C ASN A 750 7.70 20.49 35.35
N PHE A 751 8.50 19.45 35.58
CA PHE A 751 8.31 18.13 34.96
C PHE A 751 7.83 17.07 35.95
N TRP A 752 8.25 17.15 37.22
CA TRP A 752 8.07 16.09 38.21
C TRP A 752 7.24 16.53 39.41
N ARG A 753 6.62 15.55 40.07
CA ARG A 753 6.00 15.67 41.38
C ARG A 753 6.35 14.46 42.23
N MET A 754 6.49 14.66 43.54
CA MET A 754 6.65 13.59 44.52
C MET A 754 6.19 14.08 45.90
N CYS A 755 5.72 13.17 46.75
CA CYS A 755 5.48 13.48 48.16
C CYS A 755 6.77 13.88 48.89
N SER A 756 6.65 14.76 49.87
CA SER A 756 7.72 15.03 50.85
C SER A 756 7.80 13.99 51.98
N ASP A 757 6.91 12.98 51.99
CA ASP A 757 6.73 12.01 53.09
C ASP A 757 7.46 10.67 52.93
N GLY A 758 8.11 10.42 51.78
CA GLY A 758 8.84 9.17 51.52
C GLY A 758 8.00 8.00 51.01
N ARG A 759 6.73 8.18 50.65
CA ARG A 759 5.83 7.09 50.20
C ARG A 759 5.99 6.69 48.73
N ASP A 760 6.22 7.65 47.83
CA ASP A 760 6.21 7.45 46.38
C ASP A 760 7.53 7.84 45.69
N TYR A 761 7.73 7.35 44.46
CA TYR A 761 8.78 7.80 43.54
C TYR A 761 8.32 9.07 42.80
N PRO A 762 9.23 9.81 42.14
CA PRO A 762 8.83 10.92 41.27
C PRO A 762 7.92 10.43 40.14
N ARG A 763 6.81 11.12 39.87
CA ARG A 763 6.01 10.90 38.65
C ARG A 763 5.94 12.19 37.84
N LEU A 764 5.67 12.07 36.55
CA LEU A 764 5.60 13.19 35.63
C LEU A 764 4.29 13.96 35.84
N ILE A 765 4.32 15.29 35.79
CA ILE A 765 3.18 16.13 36.17
C ILE A 765 1.93 15.86 35.32
N TRP A 766 2.10 15.52 34.04
CA TRP A 766 0.98 15.20 33.14
C TRP A 766 0.26 13.88 33.47
N GLN A 767 0.77 13.08 34.41
CA GLN A 767 0.12 11.86 34.88
C GLN A 767 -0.95 12.13 35.95
N PHE A 768 -0.96 13.32 36.55
CA PHE A 768 -1.94 13.68 37.57
C PHE A 768 -3.23 14.19 36.94
N ALA A 769 -4.35 13.86 37.57
CA ALA A 769 -5.63 14.42 37.19
C ALA A 769 -5.66 15.93 37.46
N ALA A 770 -6.37 16.71 36.64
CA ALA A 770 -6.61 18.11 36.94
C ALA A 770 -7.33 18.23 38.30
N GLY A 771 -6.80 19.06 39.19
CA GLY A 771 -7.29 19.21 40.56
C GLY A 771 -6.64 18.29 41.58
N ASP A 772 -5.72 17.41 41.18
CA ASP A 772 -4.81 16.73 42.11
C ASP A 772 -3.71 17.76 42.42
N LEU A 773 -3.84 18.48 43.53
CA LEU A 773 -3.01 19.64 43.90
C LEU A 773 -1.96 19.29 44.95
N ALA A 774 -2.21 18.28 45.79
CA ALA A 774 -1.34 17.86 46.88
C ALA A 774 -1.08 16.34 46.83
N CYS A 775 0.18 15.95 46.63
CA CYS A 775 0.62 14.55 46.57
C CYS A 775 -0.03 13.75 45.41
N PRO A 776 0.29 12.45 45.19
CA PRO A 776 -0.23 11.61 44.11
C PRO A 776 -1.33 10.67 44.63
N GLU A 777 -2.28 11.22 45.39
CA GLU A 777 -3.31 10.46 46.10
C GLU A 777 -4.71 10.58 45.49
N GLY A 778 -4.86 11.44 44.47
CA GLY A 778 -6.10 11.64 43.72
C GLY A 778 -6.99 12.68 44.39
N VAL A 779 -7.77 13.38 43.57
CA VAL A 779 -8.50 14.60 43.96
C VAL A 779 -9.46 14.37 45.14
N ASN A 780 -9.08 14.92 46.29
CA ASN A 780 -9.73 14.73 47.58
C ASN A 780 -9.73 16.02 48.44
N MET A 781 -10.10 15.88 49.72
CA MET A 781 -10.22 17.02 50.65
C MET A 781 -8.92 17.79 50.88
N TYR A 782 -7.75 17.16 50.75
CA TYR A 782 -6.47 17.86 50.82
C TYR A 782 -6.29 18.79 49.61
N ASP A 783 -6.63 18.35 48.40
CA ASP A 783 -6.56 19.17 47.19
C ASP A 783 -7.55 20.33 47.22
N PHE A 784 -8.77 20.10 47.69
CA PHE A 784 -9.71 21.21 47.92
C PHE A 784 -9.23 22.19 48.96
N SER A 785 -8.45 21.76 49.97
CA SER A 785 -7.85 22.70 50.92
C SER A 785 -6.80 23.57 50.23
N THR A 786 -5.93 22.99 49.40
CA THR A 786 -4.95 23.74 48.57
C THR A 786 -5.65 24.68 47.58
N PHE A 787 -6.71 24.22 46.92
CA PHE A 787 -7.52 25.04 46.02
C PHE A 787 -8.20 26.20 46.75
N ALA A 788 -8.77 25.94 47.93
CA ALA A 788 -9.47 26.94 48.73
C ALA A 788 -8.52 28.01 49.32
N GLU A 789 -7.26 27.67 49.57
CA GLU A 789 -6.22 28.64 49.95
C GLU A 789 -5.92 29.66 48.84
N HIS A 790 -6.15 29.28 47.58
CA HIS A 790 -5.96 30.12 46.40
C HIS A 790 -7.28 30.61 45.76
N TRP A 791 -8.44 30.36 46.38
CA TRP A 791 -9.75 30.74 45.81
C TRP A 791 -9.88 32.26 45.60
N VAL A 792 -10.23 32.67 44.38
CA VAL A 792 -10.25 34.08 43.92
C VAL A 792 -8.87 34.77 43.99
N ALA A 793 -7.78 34.00 43.91
CA ALA A 793 -6.48 34.54 43.55
C ALA A 793 -6.48 35.02 42.09
N GLY A 794 -5.63 36.00 41.80
CA GLY A 794 -5.35 36.50 40.46
C GLY A 794 -3.86 36.80 40.33
N ASP A 795 -3.42 37.21 39.15
CA ASP A 795 -2.00 37.18 38.75
C ASP A 795 -1.40 35.76 38.88
N CYS A 796 -2.21 34.72 38.71
CA CYS A 796 -1.72 33.35 38.60
C CYS A 796 -0.97 33.20 37.27
N ASN A 797 0.26 32.69 37.33
CA ASN A 797 1.11 32.55 36.16
C ASN A 797 2.25 31.57 36.48
N ALA A 798 3.09 31.28 35.49
CA ALA A 798 4.27 30.44 35.67
C ALA A 798 5.04 30.79 36.98
N ASN A 799 5.34 32.06 37.25
CA ASN A 799 6.19 32.49 38.38
C ASN A 799 5.62 32.23 39.79
N ASN A 800 4.37 31.80 39.92
CA ASN A 800 3.79 31.32 41.18
C ASN A 800 3.21 29.91 41.07
N ASN A 801 3.71 29.12 40.10
CA ASN A 801 3.21 27.80 39.72
C ASN A 801 1.68 27.82 39.53
N TYR A 802 1.15 28.83 38.85
CA TYR A 802 -0.28 29.05 38.63
C TYR A 802 -1.09 28.96 39.93
N CYS A 803 -0.67 29.78 40.91
CA CYS A 803 -1.23 29.81 42.26
C CYS A 803 -1.25 28.41 42.91
N GLY A 804 -0.09 27.75 42.97
CA GLY A 804 0.03 26.41 43.56
C GLY A 804 -0.66 25.29 42.76
N GLY A 805 -0.92 25.51 41.48
CA GLY A 805 -1.67 24.64 40.58
C GLY A 805 -3.19 24.83 40.65
N ALA A 806 -3.69 25.81 41.42
CA ALA A 806 -5.12 26.06 41.56
C ALA A 806 -5.75 26.77 40.35
N ASP A 807 -4.97 27.50 39.55
CA ASP A 807 -5.35 27.99 38.21
C ASP A 807 -4.99 26.89 37.20
N MET A 808 -6.01 26.09 36.84
CA MET A 808 -5.88 24.88 36.02
C MET A 808 -6.30 25.10 34.58
N ASP A 809 -7.13 26.11 34.30
CA ASP A 809 -7.44 26.54 32.95
C ASP A 809 -6.37 27.48 32.36
N TYR A 810 -5.41 27.92 33.19
CA TYR A 810 -4.30 28.82 32.87
C TYR A 810 -4.80 30.22 32.42
N SER A 811 -5.97 30.64 32.89
CA SER A 811 -6.55 31.96 32.63
C SER A 811 -5.81 33.10 33.36
N GLY A 812 -5.15 32.77 34.47
CA GLY A 812 -4.47 33.71 35.36
C GLY A 812 -5.27 34.14 36.58
N ASP A 813 -6.48 33.62 36.76
CA ASP A 813 -7.34 33.79 37.93
C ASP A 813 -7.78 32.40 38.44
N VAL A 814 -8.01 32.23 39.75
CA VAL A 814 -8.61 30.99 40.32
C VAL A 814 -10.10 31.20 40.57
N TYR A 815 -10.94 30.58 39.76
CA TYR A 815 -12.38 30.85 39.75
C TYR A 815 -13.22 29.59 39.46
N PHE A 816 -14.47 29.79 39.03
CA PHE A 816 -15.44 28.71 38.87
C PHE A 816 -15.09 27.70 37.75
N ALA A 817 -14.25 28.05 36.78
CA ALA A 817 -13.77 27.08 35.79
C ALA A 817 -12.80 26.08 36.43
N ASP A 818 -11.86 26.56 37.23
CA ASP A 818 -10.92 25.72 37.98
C ASP A 818 -11.65 24.84 39.01
N LEU A 819 -12.63 25.41 39.71
CA LEU A 819 -13.47 24.61 40.61
C LEU A 819 -14.23 23.52 39.82
N ALA A 820 -14.68 23.81 38.59
CA ALA A 820 -15.28 22.78 37.75
C ALA A 820 -14.26 21.66 37.43
N MET A 821 -13.05 21.99 36.98
CA MET A 821 -11.97 21.03 36.69
C MET A 821 -11.56 20.19 37.92
N LEU A 822 -11.52 20.78 39.11
CA LEU A 822 -11.32 20.05 40.37
C LEU A 822 -12.50 19.12 40.65
N THR A 823 -13.74 19.62 40.51
CA THR A 823 -14.95 18.79 40.75
C THR A 823 -15.18 17.70 39.72
N GLU A 824 -14.65 17.80 38.50
CA GLU A 824 -14.68 16.71 37.51
C GLU A 824 -13.92 15.49 38.00
N ASN A 825 -12.76 15.69 38.64
CA ASN A 825 -11.91 14.62 39.13
C ASN A 825 -12.16 14.24 40.59
N TRP A 826 -12.89 15.08 41.32
CA TRP A 826 -13.28 14.92 42.72
C TRP A 826 -13.90 13.56 43.03
N LEU A 827 -13.20 12.76 43.84
CA LEU A 827 -13.65 11.42 44.23
C LEU A 827 -14.05 10.54 43.02
N LYS A 828 -13.37 10.71 41.86
CA LYS A 828 -13.57 9.84 40.70
C LYS A 828 -13.46 8.36 41.11
N PRO A 829 -14.29 7.46 40.53
CA PRO A 829 -14.39 6.08 40.98
C PRO A 829 -13.03 5.37 40.86
N LEU A 830 -12.67 4.67 41.95
CA LEU A 830 -11.49 3.81 41.99
C LEU A 830 -11.59 2.74 40.89
N VAL A 831 -10.46 2.44 40.25
CA VAL A 831 -10.37 1.53 39.10
C VAL A 831 -9.86 0.17 39.56
N ASP A 832 -10.41 -0.91 38.99
CA ASP A 832 -9.92 -2.26 39.24
C ASP A 832 -8.48 -2.44 38.72
N VAL A 833 -7.63 -3.03 39.55
CA VAL A 833 -6.23 -3.35 39.27
C VAL A 833 -5.95 -4.85 39.21
N THR A 834 -6.99 -5.67 39.39
CA THR A 834 -7.00 -7.09 39.01
C THR A 834 -7.46 -7.27 37.56
N ALA A 835 -7.05 -8.38 36.95
CA ALA A 835 -7.40 -8.71 35.57
C ALA A 835 -7.25 -10.22 35.30
N PRO A 836 -7.92 -10.77 34.27
CA PRO A 836 -7.77 -12.15 33.84
C PRO A 836 -6.30 -12.54 33.63
N GLY A 837 -5.91 -13.69 34.20
CA GLY A 837 -4.53 -14.19 34.12
C GLY A 837 -3.54 -13.61 35.13
N ASN A 838 -3.97 -12.69 36.00
CA ASN A 838 -3.19 -12.29 37.18
C ASN A 838 -2.84 -13.52 38.05
N ALA A 839 -1.66 -13.51 38.67
CA ALA A 839 -1.21 -14.65 39.47
C ALA A 839 -2.02 -14.73 40.77
N VAL A 840 -2.84 -15.79 40.90
CA VAL A 840 -3.82 -15.96 41.98
C VAL A 840 -3.79 -17.38 42.56
N LYS A 841 -4.05 -17.48 43.87
CA LYS A 841 -4.19 -18.74 44.63
C LYS A 841 -5.41 -18.66 45.54
N GLY A 842 -5.97 -19.82 45.86
CA GLY A 842 -6.98 -19.92 46.92
C GLY A 842 -6.33 -19.71 48.29
N GLN A 843 -7.13 -19.30 49.26
CA GLN A 843 -6.73 -19.24 50.66
C GLN A 843 -7.83 -19.83 51.55
N PRO A 844 -7.57 -20.92 52.29
CA PRO A 844 -6.37 -21.76 52.21
C PRO A 844 -6.09 -22.31 50.80
N ASN A 845 -4.81 -22.46 50.45
CA ASN A 845 -4.42 -23.03 49.16
C ASN A 845 -4.41 -24.57 49.21
N ASP A 846 -5.56 -25.17 49.53
CA ASP A 846 -5.73 -26.62 49.76
C ASP A 846 -6.48 -27.37 48.65
N ASN A 847 -6.89 -26.65 47.59
CA ASN A 847 -7.68 -27.14 46.46
C ASN A 847 -9.09 -27.65 46.81
N ASP A 848 -9.67 -27.21 47.93
CA ASP A 848 -11.02 -27.60 48.37
C ASP A 848 -12.11 -26.73 47.71
N TRP A 849 -12.18 -26.83 46.38
CA TRP A 849 -13.11 -26.14 45.48
C TRP A 849 -13.49 -27.02 44.26
N PRO A 850 -14.65 -26.82 43.62
CA PRO A 850 -15.07 -27.59 42.44
C PRO A 850 -14.20 -27.38 41.20
N THR A 851 -14.16 -28.39 40.33
CA THR A 851 -13.57 -28.26 38.99
C THR A 851 -14.32 -27.21 38.18
N GLY A 852 -13.62 -26.17 37.75
CA GLY A 852 -14.20 -25.04 37.01
C GLY A 852 -14.61 -23.85 37.87
N GLU A 853 -14.61 -23.98 39.20
CA GLU A 853 -14.97 -22.90 40.15
C GLU A 853 -13.73 -22.47 40.96
N THR A 854 -12.61 -22.29 40.25
CA THR A 854 -11.27 -22.10 40.83
C THR A 854 -11.02 -20.65 41.28
N PRO A 855 -9.98 -20.37 42.11
CA PRO A 855 -9.61 -19.02 42.55
C PRO A 855 -9.38 -17.98 41.43
N ALA A 856 -9.14 -18.42 40.19
CA ALA A 856 -9.04 -17.53 39.03
C ALA A 856 -10.40 -16.93 38.61
N MET A 857 -11.50 -17.62 38.89
CA MET A 857 -12.89 -17.18 38.64
C MET A 857 -13.39 -16.18 39.71
N ALA A 858 -12.47 -15.45 40.33
CA ALA A 858 -12.76 -14.38 41.29
C ALA A 858 -12.08 -13.06 40.88
N ILE A 859 -11.43 -13.04 39.71
CA ILE A 859 -10.68 -11.94 39.08
C ILE A 859 -10.67 -12.10 37.54
N ASP A 860 -11.70 -12.71 36.95
CA ASP A 860 -11.76 -13.06 35.52
C ASP A 860 -12.60 -12.08 34.68
N ASN A 861 -13.06 -10.99 35.30
CA ASN A 861 -13.93 -9.95 34.73
C ASN A 861 -15.23 -10.52 34.14
N ASN A 862 -15.73 -11.61 34.73
CA ASN A 862 -16.92 -12.32 34.28
C ASN A 862 -17.91 -12.55 35.44
N ASP A 863 -18.86 -11.64 35.57
CA ASP A 863 -19.91 -11.68 36.60
C ASP A 863 -20.83 -12.92 36.53
N HIS A 864 -20.69 -13.79 35.53
CA HIS A 864 -21.42 -15.05 35.37
C HIS A 864 -20.63 -16.33 35.71
N THR A 865 -19.32 -16.24 36.00
CA THR A 865 -18.54 -17.35 36.60
C THR A 865 -18.60 -17.25 38.13
N LYS A 866 -17.86 -18.10 38.85
CA LYS A 866 -17.65 -17.98 40.30
C LYS A 866 -16.44 -18.76 40.80
N PHE A 867 -15.83 -18.25 41.85
CA PHE A 867 -15.03 -19.02 42.79
C PHE A 867 -15.92 -19.53 43.93
N LEU A 868 -15.75 -20.80 44.32
CA LEU A 868 -16.43 -21.40 45.47
C LEU A 868 -15.43 -22.17 46.31
N HIS A 869 -15.46 -22.02 47.64
CA HIS A 869 -14.60 -22.77 48.55
C HIS A 869 -15.42 -23.46 49.64
N PHE A 870 -15.27 -24.79 49.78
CA PHE A 870 -16.11 -25.67 50.63
C PHE A 870 -16.02 -25.45 52.15
N LYS A 871 -15.24 -24.47 52.62
CA LYS A 871 -14.99 -24.24 54.05
C LYS A 871 -15.47 -22.89 54.58
N GLY A 872 -16.11 -22.06 53.74
CA GLY A 872 -16.46 -20.68 54.07
C GLY A 872 -17.45 -20.48 55.24
N GLU A 873 -18.17 -21.54 55.63
CA GLU A 873 -19.04 -21.58 56.81
C GLU A 873 -18.33 -22.05 58.09
N THR A 874 -17.16 -22.70 57.97
CA THR A 874 -16.38 -23.25 59.10
C THR A 874 -15.12 -22.45 59.43
N GLN A 875 -14.57 -21.70 58.46
CA GLN A 875 -13.39 -20.86 58.61
C GLN A 875 -13.33 -19.79 57.52
N SER A 876 -12.44 -18.80 57.67
CA SER A 876 -12.22 -17.78 56.65
C SER A 876 -11.63 -18.38 55.37
N THR A 877 -12.17 -17.97 54.23
CA THR A 877 -11.75 -18.45 52.89
C THR A 877 -11.70 -17.29 51.91
N GLY A 878 -10.91 -17.39 50.84
CA GLY A 878 -10.77 -16.31 49.85
C GLY A 878 -9.61 -16.54 48.91
N ILE A 879 -8.95 -15.45 48.49
CA ILE A 879 -7.88 -15.47 47.47
C ILE A 879 -6.62 -14.73 47.93
N ARG A 880 -5.50 -15.10 47.30
CA ARG A 880 -4.24 -14.35 47.28
C ARG A 880 -3.96 -13.99 45.85
N VAL A 881 -3.79 -12.72 45.53
CA VAL A 881 -3.63 -12.21 44.16
C VAL A 881 -2.45 -11.27 44.05
N THR A 882 -1.78 -11.31 42.91
CA THR A 882 -0.79 -10.32 42.47
C THR A 882 -1.50 -9.42 41.45
N PRO A 883 -1.79 -8.14 41.76
CA PRO A 883 -2.38 -7.22 40.80
C PRO A 883 -1.53 -7.10 39.53
N ALA A 884 -2.13 -6.63 38.44
CA ALA A 884 -1.44 -6.50 37.15
C ALA A 884 -0.16 -5.65 37.26
N ASN A 885 -0.17 -4.64 38.14
CA ASN A 885 0.99 -3.87 38.56
C ASN A 885 1.32 -4.18 40.04
N PRO A 886 2.32 -5.05 40.34
CA PRO A 886 2.81 -5.26 41.70
C PRO A 886 3.29 -3.94 42.32
N GLY A 887 2.92 -3.67 43.58
CA GLY A 887 3.21 -2.40 44.23
C GLY A 887 2.13 -1.33 44.03
N THR A 888 0.97 -1.70 43.50
CA THR A 888 -0.24 -0.86 43.55
C THR A 888 -0.66 -0.59 45.01
N ILE A 889 -1.28 0.56 45.29
CA ILE A 889 -1.93 0.86 46.57
C ILE A 889 -3.44 0.62 46.43
N VAL A 890 -3.90 -0.58 46.77
CA VAL A 890 -5.35 -0.88 46.83
C VAL A 890 -5.97 -0.12 48.00
N THR A 891 -6.98 0.70 47.72
CA THR A 891 -7.74 1.54 48.66
C THR A 891 -9.24 1.23 48.69
N GLY A 892 -9.70 0.31 47.83
CA GLY A 892 -11.07 -0.20 47.88
C GLY A 892 -11.24 -1.61 47.34
N LEU A 893 -12.46 -2.14 47.49
CA LEU A 893 -12.90 -3.44 46.98
C LEU A 893 -14.33 -3.36 46.42
N THR A 894 -14.62 -4.15 45.39
CA THR A 894 -16.00 -4.61 45.12
C THR A 894 -16.10 -6.14 45.22
N PHE A 895 -17.33 -6.62 45.33
CA PHE A 895 -17.71 -8.01 45.34
C PHE A 895 -18.98 -8.19 44.50
N THR A 896 -19.04 -9.27 43.72
CA THR A 896 -20.24 -9.68 42.96
C THR A 896 -20.78 -11.01 43.49
N THR A 897 -22.09 -11.10 43.73
CA THR A 897 -22.76 -12.33 44.16
C THR A 897 -22.73 -13.40 43.05
N ALA A 898 -22.52 -14.67 43.40
CA ALA A 898 -22.56 -15.79 42.44
C ALA A 898 -24.02 -16.19 42.08
N ASN A 899 -24.26 -17.44 41.68
CA ASN A 899 -25.59 -17.98 41.34
C ASN A 899 -26.23 -18.94 42.35
N ASP A 900 -25.49 -19.82 43.04
CA ASP A 900 -26.12 -20.97 43.73
C ASP A 900 -27.09 -20.61 44.87
N TYR A 901 -26.60 -20.04 45.98
CA TYR A 901 -27.41 -19.93 47.20
C TYR A 901 -27.02 -18.76 48.13
N PRO A 902 -27.92 -17.81 48.44
CA PRO A 902 -27.58 -16.57 49.16
C PRO A 902 -26.88 -16.74 50.51
N ASP A 903 -27.13 -17.82 51.23
CA ASP A 903 -26.54 -18.04 52.56
C ASP A 903 -25.00 -18.12 52.56
N ARG A 904 -24.43 -18.48 51.40
CA ARG A 904 -22.98 -18.58 51.14
C ARG A 904 -22.32 -17.26 50.72
N ASP A 905 -23.09 -16.19 50.54
CA ASP A 905 -22.56 -14.91 50.05
C ASP A 905 -21.66 -14.24 51.11
N PRO A 906 -20.53 -13.64 50.72
CA PRO A 906 -19.64 -12.90 51.61
C PRO A 906 -20.36 -11.74 52.33
N VAL A 907 -20.29 -11.66 53.66
CA VAL A 907 -20.84 -10.51 54.42
C VAL A 907 -19.79 -9.80 55.27
N ALA A 908 -18.64 -10.42 55.49
CA ALA A 908 -17.50 -9.83 56.19
C ALA A 908 -16.20 -10.18 55.48
N PHE A 909 -15.25 -9.25 55.48
CA PHE A 909 -13.94 -9.45 54.84
C PHE A 909 -12.79 -8.88 55.69
N GLU A 910 -11.59 -9.36 55.40
CA GLU A 910 -10.31 -8.79 55.77
C GLU A 910 -9.42 -8.73 54.52
N ILE A 911 -8.71 -7.61 54.33
CA ILE A 911 -7.70 -7.46 53.28
C ILE A 911 -6.33 -7.23 53.89
N TYR A 912 -5.34 -7.93 53.37
CA TYR A 912 -3.95 -7.89 53.78
C TYR A 912 -3.03 -7.65 52.59
N GLY A 913 -1.84 -7.11 52.85
CA GLY A 913 -0.78 -6.91 51.86
C GLY A 913 0.51 -7.66 52.18
N SER A 914 1.27 -8.05 51.15
CA SER A 914 2.60 -8.65 51.26
C SER A 914 3.54 -8.13 50.16
N ASN A 915 4.80 -7.90 50.53
CA ASN A 915 5.90 -7.57 49.60
C ASN A 915 6.96 -8.68 49.51
N SER A 916 6.76 -9.82 50.17
CA SER A 916 7.72 -10.93 50.17
C SER A 916 7.44 -11.98 49.09
N GLY A 917 6.17 -12.33 48.91
CA GLY A 917 5.71 -13.32 47.95
C GLY A 917 4.22 -13.59 48.12
N ILE A 918 3.58 -14.20 47.12
CA ILE A 918 2.12 -14.45 47.12
C ILE A 918 1.65 -15.33 48.29
N ASP A 919 2.54 -16.09 48.93
CA ASP A 919 2.22 -16.92 50.10
C ASP A 919 2.42 -16.22 51.46
N GLY A 920 2.89 -14.95 51.44
CA GLY A 920 3.09 -14.12 52.61
C GLY A 920 4.56 -14.01 53.07
N PRO A 921 4.83 -13.52 54.29
CA PRO A 921 3.86 -13.11 55.31
C PRO A 921 3.01 -11.90 54.90
N PHE A 922 1.82 -11.78 55.48
CA PHE A 922 0.80 -10.78 55.16
C PHE A 922 0.55 -9.84 56.35
N THR A 923 0.36 -8.55 56.08
CA THR A 923 0.04 -7.50 57.05
C THR A 923 -1.39 -7.02 56.84
N LEU A 924 -2.21 -6.96 57.89
CA LEU A 924 -3.60 -6.51 57.80
C LEU A 924 -3.64 -5.03 57.38
N ILE A 925 -4.47 -4.73 56.37
CA ILE A 925 -4.71 -3.38 55.88
C ILE A 925 -6.06 -2.89 56.43
N ALA A 926 -7.12 -3.64 56.17
CA ALA A 926 -8.48 -3.28 56.59
C ALA A 926 -9.34 -4.52 56.83
N SER A 927 -10.43 -4.33 57.58
CA SER A 927 -11.48 -5.32 57.77
C SER A 927 -12.84 -4.63 57.84
N GLY A 928 -13.90 -5.33 57.46
CA GLY A 928 -15.21 -4.69 57.33
C GLY A 928 -16.37 -5.63 57.04
N GLN A 929 -17.53 -5.01 56.78
CA GLN A 929 -18.74 -5.69 56.36
C GLN A 929 -19.04 -5.33 54.90
N ILE A 930 -19.54 -6.31 54.13
CA ILE A 930 -20.10 -6.08 52.81
C ILE A 930 -21.59 -5.74 53.03
N VAL A 931 -21.84 -4.45 53.30
CA VAL A 931 -23.13 -3.97 53.83
C VAL A 931 -24.31 -4.37 52.95
N ASP A 932 -24.14 -4.32 51.62
CA ASP A 932 -25.17 -4.72 50.65
C ASP A 932 -25.52 -6.21 50.72
N PHE A 933 -24.52 -7.07 50.95
CA PHE A 933 -24.75 -8.51 51.05
C PHE A 933 -25.32 -8.87 52.43
N ASN A 934 -25.03 -8.08 53.47
CA ASN A 934 -25.48 -8.26 54.85
C ASN A 934 -26.86 -7.63 55.18
N GLN A 935 -27.71 -7.39 54.17
CA GLN A 935 -29.06 -6.88 54.39
C GLN A 935 -30.04 -7.97 54.86
N ALA A 936 -31.25 -7.58 55.31
CA ALA A 936 -32.28 -8.55 55.71
C ALA A 936 -32.80 -9.39 54.53
N THR A 937 -32.85 -8.82 53.33
CA THR A 937 -33.20 -9.49 52.07
C THR A 937 -31.95 -9.87 51.30
N ALA A 938 -32.00 -11.02 50.59
CA ALA A 938 -30.91 -11.45 49.71
C ALA A 938 -30.51 -10.34 48.73
N TRP A 939 -29.21 -10.07 48.62
CA TRP A 939 -28.72 -9.22 47.52
C TRP A 939 -29.00 -9.96 46.20
N PRO A 940 -29.34 -9.25 45.11
CA PRO A 940 -29.60 -9.90 43.82
C PRO A 940 -28.38 -10.73 43.36
N ARG A 941 -28.63 -11.77 42.56
CA ARG A 941 -27.58 -12.68 42.05
C ARG A 941 -26.84 -12.04 40.88
N PHE A 942 -25.57 -12.38 40.66
CA PHE A 942 -24.72 -11.76 39.64
C PHE A 942 -24.77 -10.23 39.71
N THR A 943 -24.74 -9.69 40.92
CA THR A 943 -24.91 -8.25 41.16
C THR A 943 -23.82 -7.77 42.11
N LYS A 944 -23.05 -6.79 41.63
CA LYS A 944 -22.00 -6.11 42.39
C LYS A 944 -22.59 -5.33 43.57
N ASN A 945 -21.82 -5.08 44.62
CA ASN A 945 -22.20 -4.10 45.64
C ASN A 945 -22.36 -2.70 45.01
N SER A 946 -23.34 -1.95 45.47
CA SER A 946 -23.79 -0.67 44.89
C SER A 946 -22.77 0.46 45.01
N THR A 947 -21.92 0.41 46.04
CA THR A 947 -20.87 1.39 46.33
C THR A 947 -19.60 0.65 46.70
N PRO A 948 -18.43 0.98 46.09
CA PRO A 948 -17.13 0.45 46.50
C PRO A 948 -16.89 0.53 48.00
N ILE A 949 -16.34 -0.53 48.58
CA ILE A 949 -15.93 -0.55 49.98
C ILE A 949 -14.54 0.07 50.05
N THR A 950 -14.44 1.31 50.53
CA THR A 950 -13.16 2.03 50.65
C THR A 950 -12.55 1.90 52.04
N PHE A 951 -11.23 1.97 52.12
CA PHE A 951 -10.47 1.93 53.36
C PHE A 951 -9.15 2.69 53.25
N ALA A 952 -8.65 3.19 54.38
CA ALA A 952 -7.36 3.84 54.44
C ALA A 952 -6.24 2.81 54.23
N ASN A 953 -5.61 2.84 53.06
CA ASN A 953 -4.33 2.20 52.82
C ASN A 953 -3.36 3.23 52.23
N VAL A 954 -2.15 3.27 52.77
CA VAL A 954 -1.06 4.16 52.32
C VAL A 954 0.21 3.37 51.99
N THR A 955 0.10 2.04 51.93
CA THR A 955 1.22 1.12 51.67
C THR A 955 0.94 0.34 50.40
N ALA A 956 1.88 0.44 49.47
CA ALA A 956 1.97 -0.36 48.25
C ALA A 956 2.32 -1.82 48.58
N TYR A 957 1.60 -2.76 47.96
CA TYR A 957 1.90 -4.19 48.10
C TYR A 957 1.97 -4.92 46.75
N ASN A 958 2.94 -5.82 46.61
CA ASN A 958 3.10 -6.71 45.46
C ASN A 958 1.99 -7.76 45.41
N HIS A 959 1.51 -8.22 46.57
CA HIS A 959 0.47 -9.23 46.67
C HIS A 959 -0.56 -8.82 47.72
N TYR A 960 -1.82 -9.13 47.44
CA TYR A 960 -2.94 -8.91 48.33
C TYR A 960 -3.61 -10.24 48.70
N GLN A 961 -4.06 -10.36 49.95
CA GLN A 961 -4.86 -11.50 50.40
C GLN A 961 -6.21 -10.96 50.88
N ILE A 962 -7.29 -11.45 50.26
CA ILE A 962 -8.66 -11.13 50.64
C ILE A 962 -9.22 -12.38 51.30
N LEU A 963 -9.61 -12.26 52.57
CA LEU A 963 -10.28 -13.30 53.34
C LEU A 963 -11.74 -12.90 53.56
N ILE A 964 -12.67 -13.74 53.13
CA ILE A 964 -14.06 -13.68 53.58
C ILE A 964 -14.11 -14.30 54.98
N THR A 965 -14.42 -13.48 55.98
CA THR A 965 -14.42 -13.87 57.39
C THR A 965 -15.79 -14.32 57.90
N ALA A 966 -16.86 -13.99 57.18
CA ALA A 966 -18.19 -14.53 57.41
C ALA A 966 -19.01 -14.57 56.11
N VAL A 967 -19.80 -15.62 55.97
CA VAL A 967 -20.88 -15.75 54.97
C VAL A 967 -22.24 -15.39 55.58
N ARG A 968 -23.21 -15.02 54.74
CA ARG A 968 -24.51 -14.47 55.12
C ARG A 968 -25.24 -15.26 56.21
N ASN A 969 -25.32 -16.57 56.08
CA ASN A 969 -25.94 -17.44 57.08
C ASN A 969 -25.13 -18.73 57.23
N PRO A 970 -24.16 -18.80 58.16
CA PRO A 970 -23.30 -19.97 58.35
C PRO A 970 -24.06 -21.26 58.69
N ALA A 971 -25.31 -21.17 59.18
CA ALA A 971 -26.14 -22.36 59.46
C ALA A 971 -26.86 -22.93 58.23
N GLY A 972 -26.98 -22.16 57.15
CA GLY A 972 -27.53 -22.59 55.85
C GLY A 972 -26.49 -22.71 54.73
N ALA A 973 -25.30 -22.14 54.94
CA ALA A 973 -24.15 -22.30 54.06
C ALA A 973 -23.45 -23.65 54.26
N ASN A 974 -22.67 -24.04 53.24
CA ASN A 974 -21.75 -25.19 53.22
C ASN A 974 -20.51 -24.89 52.36
N SER A 975 -20.23 -23.60 52.17
CA SER A 975 -19.20 -23.01 51.33
C SER A 975 -19.30 -21.48 51.39
N MET A 976 -18.24 -20.79 50.94
CA MET A 976 -18.31 -19.40 50.46
C MET A 976 -18.31 -19.42 48.93
N GLN A 977 -19.00 -18.47 48.30
CA GLN A 977 -19.02 -18.29 46.84
C GLN A 977 -18.90 -16.81 46.48
N VAL A 978 -18.29 -16.48 45.35
CA VAL A 978 -18.22 -15.11 44.83
C VAL A 978 -18.05 -15.16 43.31
N ALA A 979 -18.74 -14.29 42.57
CA ALA A 979 -18.56 -14.18 41.12
C ALA A 979 -17.30 -13.39 40.77
N GLU A 980 -17.09 -12.25 41.43
CA GLU A 980 -16.00 -11.31 41.11
C GLU A 980 -15.51 -10.59 42.37
N ILE A 981 -14.21 -10.30 42.44
CA ILE A 981 -13.56 -9.47 43.47
C ILE A 981 -12.61 -8.48 42.80
N GLU A 982 -13.04 -7.23 42.66
CA GLU A 982 -12.19 -6.16 42.12
C GLU A 982 -11.35 -5.52 43.23
N LEU A 983 -10.05 -5.37 43.00
CA LEU A 983 -9.13 -4.65 43.88
C LEU A 983 -8.98 -3.23 43.33
N LEU A 984 -9.47 -2.24 44.08
CA LEU A 984 -9.60 -0.89 43.54
C LEU A 984 -8.49 0.05 44.01
N SER A 985 -7.98 0.87 43.08
CA SER A 985 -6.99 1.92 43.32
C SER A 985 -7.45 3.26 42.72
N SER A 986 -7.04 4.38 43.30
CA SER A 986 -6.93 5.63 42.55
C SER A 986 -5.81 5.44 41.51
N ARG A 987 -6.02 5.92 40.28
CA ARG A 987 -5.04 5.78 39.17
C ARG A 987 -3.73 6.47 39.49
#